data_AF-H1VT93-F1
#
_entry.id   AF-H1VT93-F1
#
_cell.length_a   1.000
_cell.length_b   1.000
_cell.length_c   1.000
_cell.angle_alpha   90.00
_cell.angle_beta   90.00
_cell.angle_gamma   90.00
#
_symmetry.space_group_name_H-M   'P 1'
#
loop_
_entity.id
_entity.type
_entity.pdbx_description
1 polymer ?
#
loop_
_entity_poly.entity_id
_entity_poly.type
_entity_poly.pdbx_seq_one_letter_code
_entity_poly.pdbx_strand_id
1 'polypeptide(L)'
;MAVKCPRTLGDALWQPLATQRANGNANNHRDRGQANQSKTDRDFALTEEDKLLEMTVVCSGSLSDEIVDPEDERKKIMTFDLDKRVAVQKIGFAVGPFEHVDLFSDFRTEENDEKLGGSALKIHGYCLPGRAAEVHNTCAALAAAADFFTLTFARFPFESYKLCFLDDMADDTVALQSLSFISTRLLFPEDMIDPEVDVTRQLVYSLASQWSGINLFPNTRRDLWVVIGIAYYMTDLFLKKLCGNNDYRFRMKAMSDKLVTVDVKRPSLHELGHLLHIGDFEMEFMALKAPLVLFILDKRLMKAPAQTNLTRIISRILYKANIGEKQSEWIINTESFQRVCEKNARNKLEAFWAQWVYGSGCPRFDVFQRFNKKRLCVEMTIRQVQDRALSESEVLKKTEFLRAIKEKANGVQVDEAMGLFTGPMTIRIHEADGTPYEHIVEIREDAAKAAKFEIPYNTKYKRLKRKRRATEKLSAQSAADPDNNEETLLYCLGDVLTNPEDMRKWEFSEWEPEIEKAMDQESYEWIRMDADFEWACEMKTNLQSYMYVSQLQQDRDVVAQQDSMLYLKKSPPHPLVSTFLTRTLVDRRYFHGIRTMAADMLYHHATEKVAMAGMTHLLKAFTELFCYPDSATPRPNDFTDKKQYLVQSALPMAIAKIRDANGRCPEPARRLLLNQVQFNNNANNPYSDHFYVAKLLEAVCP
;
A
#
# COMPACT_ATOMS: atom_id res chain seq x y z
N MET A 1 29.75 -18.67 14.49
CA MET A 1 30.15 -18.76 13.07
C MET A 1 31.46 -18.00 12.91
N ALA A 2 32.50 -18.57 12.31
CA ALA A 2 33.78 -17.88 12.08
C ALA A 2 34.01 -17.71 10.58
N VAL A 3 34.31 -16.49 10.13
CA VAL A 3 34.49 -16.14 8.72
C VAL A 3 35.90 -15.59 8.52
N LYS A 4 36.71 -16.30 7.73
CA LYS A 4 38.04 -15.85 7.28
C LYS A 4 37.86 -15.06 5.97
N CYS A 5 38.25 -13.80 5.97
CA CYS A 5 38.11 -12.88 4.83
C CYS A 5 39.40 -12.08 4.59
N PRO A 6 39.59 -11.47 3.40
CA PRO A 6 40.66 -10.50 3.17
C PRO A 6 40.57 -9.35 4.17
N ARG A 7 41.71 -8.75 4.53
CA ARG A 7 41.78 -7.64 5.50
C ARG A 7 41.42 -6.31 4.85
N THR A 8 41.94 -6.06 3.65
CA THR A 8 41.71 -4.82 2.89
C THR A 8 41.13 -5.10 1.49
N LEU A 9 40.53 -4.08 0.87
CA LEU A 9 40.05 -4.19 -0.51
C LEU A 9 41.20 -4.46 -1.49
N GLY A 10 42.39 -3.89 -1.24
CA GLY A 10 43.61 -4.21 -1.99
C GLY A 10 43.99 -5.69 -1.88
N ASP A 11 43.86 -6.29 -0.70
CA ASP A 11 44.08 -7.73 -0.51
C ASP A 11 43.02 -8.58 -1.22
N ALA A 12 41.76 -8.13 -1.23
CA ALA A 12 40.66 -8.83 -1.89
C ALA A 12 40.82 -8.88 -3.42
N LEU A 13 41.25 -7.78 -4.05
CA LEU A 13 41.44 -7.65 -5.50
C LEU A 13 42.90 -7.91 -5.94
N TRP A 14 43.77 -8.32 -5.04
CA TRP A 14 45.18 -8.64 -5.29
C TRP A 14 45.96 -7.45 -5.89
N GLN A 15 45.60 -6.24 -5.46
CA GLN A 15 46.24 -4.98 -5.86
C GLN A 15 47.08 -4.44 -4.69
N PRO A 16 48.38 -4.83 -4.58
CA PRO A 16 49.22 -4.38 -3.48
C PRO A 16 49.50 -2.89 -3.54
N LEU A 17 49.70 -2.29 -2.36
CA LEU A 17 50.12 -0.90 -2.18
C LEU A 17 51.46 -0.64 -2.87
N ALA A 18 51.68 0.60 -3.31
CA ALA A 18 52.93 1.02 -3.94
C ALA A 18 54.15 0.76 -3.02
N THR A 19 53.98 0.94 -1.71
CA THR A 19 54.99 0.68 -0.67
C THR A 19 55.37 -0.80 -0.57
N GLN A 20 54.42 -1.72 -0.76
CA GLN A 20 54.67 -3.16 -0.74
C GLN A 20 55.37 -3.64 -2.02
N ARG A 21 55.09 -3.00 -3.17
CA ARG A 21 55.80 -3.28 -4.43
C ARG A 21 57.27 -2.87 -4.37
N ALA A 22 57.58 -1.77 -3.67
CA ALA A 22 58.96 -1.28 -3.51
C ALA A 22 59.85 -2.23 -2.67
N ASN A 23 59.26 -2.93 -1.69
CA ASN A 23 59.99 -3.88 -0.83
C ASN A 23 60.12 -5.30 -1.40
N GLY A 24 59.37 -5.65 -2.45
CA GLY A 24 59.28 -7.01 -3.01
C GLY A 24 60.36 -7.40 -4.04
N ASN A 25 61.36 -6.56 -4.32
CA ASN A 25 62.31 -6.77 -5.42
C ASN A 25 63.48 -7.72 -5.12
N ALA A 26 63.36 -8.59 -4.11
CA ALA A 26 64.30 -9.67 -3.85
C ALA A 26 63.56 -11.01 -3.75
N ASN A 27 63.70 -11.83 -4.79
CA ASN A 27 63.24 -13.23 -4.91
C ASN A 27 61.72 -13.48 -5.05
N ASN A 28 61.24 -13.76 -6.28
CA ASN A 28 60.89 -15.14 -6.63
C ASN A 28 60.41 -15.34 -8.06
N HIS A 29 60.85 -16.48 -8.62
CA HIS A 29 60.71 -16.95 -9.99
C HIS A 29 59.31 -17.54 -10.34
N ARG A 30 58.24 -17.14 -9.64
CA ARG A 30 56.89 -17.76 -9.77
C ARG A 30 55.90 -17.01 -10.68
N ASP A 31 56.30 -15.88 -11.26
CA ASP A 31 55.35 -14.88 -11.77
C ASP A 31 55.03 -14.96 -13.28
N ARG A 32 55.32 -16.08 -13.95
CA ARG A 32 55.04 -16.24 -15.39
C ARG A 32 53.66 -16.83 -15.71
N GLY A 33 52.91 -17.32 -14.71
CA GLY A 33 51.55 -17.84 -14.88
C GLY A 33 50.44 -16.79 -14.73
N GLN A 34 50.70 -15.66 -14.06
CA GLN A 34 49.68 -14.66 -13.70
C GLN A 34 49.59 -13.47 -14.68
N ALA A 35 50.48 -13.37 -15.66
CA ALA A 35 50.45 -12.30 -16.67
C ALA A 35 49.28 -12.43 -17.68
N ASN A 36 48.56 -13.56 -17.69
CA ASN A 36 47.40 -13.74 -18.58
C ASN A 36 46.04 -13.39 -17.95
N GLN A 37 45.95 -13.21 -16.62
CA GLN A 37 44.75 -12.64 -15.97
C GLN A 37 44.77 -11.10 -15.93
N SER A 38 45.96 -10.48 -16.01
CA SER A 38 46.12 -9.02 -15.96
C SER A 38 45.68 -8.26 -17.21
N LYS A 39 45.23 -8.96 -18.27
CA LYS A 39 44.66 -8.31 -19.47
C LYS A 39 43.17 -8.03 -19.36
N THR A 40 42.44 -8.70 -18.46
CA THR A 40 41.01 -8.46 -18.22
C THR A 40 40.73 -7.45 -17.09
N ASP A 41 41.73 -7.12 -16.26
CA ASP A 41 41.59 -6.28 -15.05
C ASP A 41 42.06 -4.81 -15.20
N ARG A 42 42.43 -4.36 -16.41
CA ARG A 42 42.92 -2.98 -16.60
C ARG A 42 41.88 -1.89 -16.33
N ASP A 43 40.60 -2.24 -16.25
CA ASP A 43 39.51 -1.29 -16.08
C ASP A 43 39.18 -0.98 -14.60
N PHE A 44 39.83 -1.63 -13.63
CA PHE A 44 39.55 -1.48 -12.19
C PHE A 44 40.79 -1.15 -11.34
N ALA A 45 41.66 -0.25 -11.79
CA ALA A 45 42.79 0.19 -10.97
C ALA A 45 42.31 1.01 -9.76
N LEU A 46 42.45 0.45 -8.55
CA LEU A 46 42.09 1.13 -7.30
C LEU A 46 43.07 2.26 -6.98
N THR A 47 42.55 3.34 -6.36
CA THR A 47 43.42 4.35 -5.74
C THR A 47 44.16 3.76 -4.54
N GLU A 48 45.25 4.39 -4.09
CA GLU A 48 45.96 3.91 -2.87
C GLU A 48 45.07 4.00 -1.62
N GLU A 49 44.13 4.95 -1.58
CA GLU A 49 43.13 5.07 -0.52
C GLU A 49 42.13 3.92 -0.56
N ASP A 50 41.59 3.58 -1.74
CA ASP A 50 40.65 2.47 -1.90
C ASP A 50 41.27 1.13 -1.50
N LYS A 51 42.56 0.92 -1.81
CA LYS A 51 43.27 -0.31 -1.43
C LYS A 51 43.35 -0.51 0.08
N LEU A 52 43.33 0.58 0.85
CA LEU A 52 43.39 0.56 2.32
C LEU A 52 42.03 0.37 2.98
N LEU A 53 40.93 0.43 2.22
CA LEU A 53 39.59 0.21 2.76
C LEU A 53 39.51 -1.14 3.45
N GLU A 54 39.12 -1.13 4.71
CA GLU A 54 39.02 -2.33 5.52
C GLU A 54 37.79 -3.14 5.12
N MET A 55 38.00 -4.43 4.87
CA MET A 55 36.90 -5.36 4.59
C MET A 55 36.23 -5.73 5.91
N THR A 56 34.92 -5.69 5.98
CA THR A 56 34.15 -6.06 7.18
C THR A 56 33.15 -7.17 6.85
N VAL A 57 32.97 -8.11 7.77
CA VAL A 57 31.93 -9.13 7.67
C VAL A 57 30.69 -8.64 8.42
N VAL A 58 29.58 -8.49 7.72
CA VAL A 58 28.27 -8.22 8.33
C VAL A 58 27.49 -9.53 8.34
N CYS A 59 27.28 -10.09 9.53
CA CYS A 59 26.70 -11.42 9.72
C CYS A 59 25.50 -11.41 10.67
N SER A 60 24.63 -12.41 10.57
CA SER A 60 23.66 -12.77 11.61
C SER A 60 24.34 -13.03 12.98
N GLY A 61 23.72 -12.62 14.08
CA GLY A 61 24.28 -12.76 15.43
C GLY A 61 25.09 -11.55 15.89
N SER A 62 25.76 -11.64 17.04
CA SER A 62 26.64 -10.59 17.58
C SER A 62 28.10 -10.90 17.25
N LEU A 63 28.92 -9.88 17.03
CA LEU A 63 30.37 -10.06 16.83
C LEU A 63 31.01 -10.32 18.20
N SER A 64 31.74 -11.43 18.34
CA SER A 64 32.40 -11.79 19.60
C SER A 64 33.92 -11.64 19.57
N ASP A 65 34.55 -11.91 18.42
CA ASP A 65 36.00 -11.78 18.28
C ASP A 65 36.42 -11.39 16.85
N GLU A 66 37.53 -10.69 16.73
CA GLU A 66 38.16 -10.29 15.47
C GLU A 66 39.68 -10.36 15.60
N ILE A 67 40.30 -11.25 14.80
CA ILE A 67 41.75 -11.47 14.82
C ILE A 67 42.33 -11.45 13.41
N VAL A 68 43.57 -10.95 13.27
CA VAL A 68 44.35 -11.15 12.05
C VAL A 68 44.76 -12.61 11.96
N ASP A 69 44.71 -13.18 10.76
CA ASP A 69 45.02 -14.60 10.58
C ASP A 69 46.51 -14.88 10.93
N PRO A 70 46.80 -15.86 11.81
CA PRO A 70 48.17 -16.15 12.23
C PRO A 70 49.10 -16.63 11.10
N GLU A 71 48.53 -17.17 10.01
CA GLU A 71 49.30 -17.70 8.87
C GLU A 71 49.39 -16.71 7.70
N ASP A 72 48.46 -15.74 7.62
CA ASP A 72 48.34 -14.80 6.49
C ASP A 72 47.88 -13.41 6.95
N GLU A 73 48.83 -12.47 7.10
CA GLU A 73 48.55 -11.09 7.55
C GLU A 73 47.59 -10.30 6.64
N ARG A 74 47.35 -10.77 5.41
CA ARG A 74 46.39 -10.19 4.46
C ARG A 74 44.95 -10.62 4.72
N LYS A 75 44.73 -11.51 5.69
CA LYS A 75 43.42 -12.03 6.05
C LYS A 75 43.11 -11.76 7.51
N LYS A 76 41.83 -11.70 7.82
CA LYS A 76 41.31 -11.64 9.19
C LYS A 76 40.17 -12.63 9.38
N ILE A 77 39.96 -13.04 10.62
CA ILE A 77 38.91 -13.95 11.04
C ILE A 77 37.98 -13.19 11.98
N MET A 78 36.71 -13.11 11.61
CA MET A 78 35.65 -12.53 12.44
C MET A 78 34.73 -13.65 12.95
N THR A 79 34.52 -13.71 14.27
CA THR A 79 33.71 -14.72 14.94
C THR A 79 32.42 -14.11 15.47
N PHE A 80 31.29 -14.77 15.17
CA PHE A 80 29.95 -14.32 15.52
C PHE A 80 29.21 -15.35 16.36
N ASP A 81 28.55 -14.90 17.42
CA ASP A 81 27.74 -15.73 18.30
C ASP A 81 26.25 -15.60 17.99
N LEU A 82 25.56 -16.75 18.04
CA LEU A 82 24.14 -16.87 17.69
C LEU A 82 23.38 -17.32 18.94
N ASP A 83 22.86 -16.38 19.70
CA ASP A 83 22.23 -16.65 21.00
C ASP A 83 20.92 -17.44 20.90
N LYS A 84 20.20 -17.27 19.78
CA LYS A 84 18.90 -17.90 19.54
C LYS A 84 18.96 -18.90 18.40
N ARG A 85 18.25 -20.02 18.57
CA ARG A 85 18.07 -21.03 17.52
C ARG A 85 17.20 -20.45 16.40
N VAL A 86 17.75 -20.41 15.20
CA VAL A 86 17.03 -19.99 13.99
C VAL A 86 17.13 -21.06 12.90
N ALA A 87 16.21 -20.99 11.93
CA ALA A 87 16.29 -21.82 10.75
C ALA A 87 17.56 -21.49 9.96
N VAL A 88 18.23 -22.51 9.40
CA VAL A 88 19.48 -22.35 8.62
C VAL A 88 19.28 -21.38 7.44
N GLN A 89 18.07 -21.35 6.87
CA GLN A 89 17.68 -20.45 5.78
C GLN A 89 17.73 -18.95 6.16
N LYS A 90 17.81 -18.64 7.47
CA LYS A 90 17.81 -17.29 8.03
C LYS A 90 19.20 -16.87 8.51
N ILE A 91 20.23 -17.65 8.23
CA ILE A 91 21.63 -17.30 8.51
C ILE A 91 22.25 -16.80 7.22
N GLY A 92 22.88 -15.64 7.26
CA GLY A 92 23.64 -15.12 6.13
C GLY A 92 24.69 -14.12 6.57
N PHE A 93 25.63 -13.84 5.68
CA PHE A 93 26.67 -12.83 5.88
C PHE A 93 27.04 -12.18 4.55
N ALA A 94 27.53 -10.95 4.63
CA ALA A 94 28.11 -10.21 3.52
C ALA A 94 29.52 -9.77 3.89
N VAL A 95 30.40 -9.68 2.90
CA VAL A 95 31.81 -9.26 3.08
C VAL A 95 32.08 -8.15 2.09
N GLY A 96 32.49 -6.99 2.59
CA GLY A 96 32.68 -5.80 1.77
C GLY A 96 33.36 -4.67 2.55
N PRO A 97 33.84 -3.62 1.86
CA PRO A 97 34.37 -2.42 2.51
C PRO A 97 33.23 -1.56 3.03
N PHE A 98 32.49 -2.06 4.02
CA PHE A 98 31.26 -1.42 4.48
C PHE A 98 31.54 -0.22 5.38
N GLU A 99 30.88 0.89 5.07
CA GLU A 99 30.73 2.03 5.95
C GLU A 99 29.58 1.77 6.94
N HIS A 100 29.81 2.02 8.22
CA HIS A 100 28.79 1.88 9.26
C HIS A 100 28.02 3.18 9.44
N VAL A 101 26.69 3.08 9.47
CA VAL A 101 25.77 4.20 9.69
C VAL A 101 24.97 3.91 10.96
N ASP A 102 25.04 4.80 11.94
CA ASP A 102 24.18 4.73 13.12
C ASP A 102 22.76 5.17 12.74
N LEU A 103 21.78 4.28 12.95
CA LEU A 103 20.37 4.52 12.64
C LEU A 103 19.49 4.54 13.90
N PHE A 104 20.07 4.61 15.10
CA PHE A 104 19.31 4.66 16.35
C PHE A 104 19.47 5.98 17.10
N SER A 105 20.69 6.53 17.18
CA SER A 105 20.96 7.72 18.00
C SER A 105 20.23 8.97 17.48
N ASP A 106 20.28 9.20 16.16
CA ASP A 106 19.80 10.45 15.56
C ASP A 106 18.26 10.48 15.36
N PHE A 107 17.63 9.31 15.34
CA PHE A 107 16.19 9.18 15.05
C PHE A 107 15.31 8.97 16.29
N ARG A 108 15.91 8.91 17.49
CA ARG A 108 15.16 8.78 18.74
C ARG A 108 15.15 10.09 19.52
N THR A 109 13.99 10.40 20.08
CA THR A 109 13.84 11.51 21.02
C THR A 109 14.17 11.02 22.43
N GLU A 110 14.68 11.92 23.28
CA GLU A 110 15.00 11.62 24.69
C GLU A 110 13.80 11.00 25.43
N GLU A 111 12.58 11.50 25.19
CA GLU A 111 11.35 10.97 25.78
C GLU A 111 11.10 9.49 25.40
N ASN A 112 11.40 9.11 24.15
CA ASN A 112 11.21 7.72 23.71
C ASN A 112 12.30 6.81 24.29
N ASP A 113 13.53 7.31 24.41
CA ASP A 113 14.63 6.59 25.04
C ASP A 113 14.34 6.31 26.53
N GLU A 114 13.79 7.28 27.26
CA GLU A 114 13.36 7.08 28.65
C GLU A 114 12.24 6.02 28.76
N LYS A 115 11.24 6.07 27.87
CA LYS A 115 10.14 5.09 27.85
C LYS A 115 10.59 3.68 27.55
N LEU A 116 11.56 3.52 26.64
CA LEU A 116 12.05 2.22 26.21
C LEU A 116 13.11 1.66 27.15
N GLY A 117 13.94 2.52 27.75
CA GLY A 117 15.07 2.14 28.60
C GLY A 117 15.92 1.05 27.94
N GLY A 118 16.20 -0.04 28.65
CA GLY A 118 16.96 -1.18 28.12
C GLY A 118 16.27 -1.98 27.00
N SER A 119 15.05 -1.61 26.58
CA SER A 119 14.36 -2.20 25.43
C SER A 119 14.53 -1.39 24.14
N ALA A 120 15.25 -0.27 24.17
CA ALA A 120 15.56 0.51 22.97
C ALA A 120 16.42 -0.32 22.00
N LEU A 121 15.90 -0.55 20.80
CA LEU A 121 16.57 -1.39 19.79
C LEU A 121 17.71 -0.62 19.13
N LYS A 122 18.94 -1.13 19.18
CA LYS A 122 20.04 -0.58 18.38
C LYS A 122 19.90 -1.03 16.92
N ILE A 123 19.85 -0.07 16.01
CA ILE A 123 19.73 -0.30 14.56
C ILE A 123 21.00 0.21 13.89
N HIS A 124 21.60 -0.61 13.04
CA HIS A 124 22.84 -0.30 12.35
C HIS A 124 22.67 -0.49 10.84
N GLY A 125 23.07 0.52 10.06
CA GLY A 125 23.19 0.45 8.62
C GLY A 125 24.61 0.13 8.18
N TYR A 126 24.74 -0.63 7.11
CA TYR A 126 26.01 -0.91 6.44
C TYR A 126 25.82 -0.73 4.95
N CYS A 127 26.65 0.09 4.30
CA CYS A 127 26.61 0.29 2.86
C CYS A 127 28.02 0.35 2.29
N LEU A 128 28.12 0.28 0.96
CA LEU A 128 29.37 0.62 0.30
C LEU A 128 29.72 2.10 0.52
N PRO A 129 31.01 2.46 0.45
CA PRO A 129 31.47 3.81 0.79
C PRO A 129 30.79 4.89 -0.05
N GLY A 130 30.47 6.03 0.58
CA GLY A 130 29.89 7.19 -0.10
C GLY A 130 28.37 7.16 -0.25
N ARG A 131 27.69 6.15 0.30
CA ARG A 131 26.22 6.03 0.29
C ARG A 131 25.57 6.26 1.66
N ALA A 132 26.35 6.64 2.68
CA ALA A 132 25.87 6.78 4.06
C ALA A 132 24.70 7.77 4.22
N ALA A 133 24.72 8.90 3.52
CA ALA A 133 23.65 9.89 3.57
C ALA A 133 22.32 9.35 3.01
N GLU A 134 22.38 8.58 1.92
CA GLU A 134 21.19 7.94 1.35
C GLU A 134 20.64 6.87 2.29
N VAL A 135 21.50 6.07 2.93
CA VAL A 135 21.10 5.08 3.94
C VAL A 135 20.40 5.75 5.12
N HIS A 136 20.98 6.84 5.63
CA HIS A 136 20.43 7.61 6.73
C HIS A 136 19.00 8.09 6.40
N ASN A 137 18.82 8.76 5.25
CA ASN A 137 17.51 9.22 4.80
C ASN A 137 16.51 8.07 4.57
N THR A 138 16.94 7.03 3.84
CA THR A 138 16.10 5.87 3.48
C THR A 138 15.60 5.11 4.73
N CYS A 139 16.38 5.09 5.80
CA CYS A 139 16.06 4.39 7.04
C CYS A 139 15.39 5.25 8.13
N ALA A 140 15.07 6.52 7.87
CA ALA A 140 14.61 7.46 8.88
C ALA A 140 13.39 6.98 9.71
N ALA A 141 12.47 6.23 9.09
CA ALA A 141 11.28 5.71 9.76
C ALA A 141 11.52 4.46 10.63
N LEU A 142 12.67 3.81 10.54
CA LEU A 142 12.89 2.48 11.14
C LEU A 142 13.00 2.50 12.66
N ALA A 143 13.62 3.53 13.25
CA ALA A 143 13.68 3.68 14.70
C ALA A 143 12.26 3.81 15.28
N ALA A 144 11.45 4.72 14.72
CA ALA A 144 10.06 4.90 15.11
C ALA A 144 9.21 3.63 14.91
N ALA A 145 9.48 2.85 13.86
CA ALA A 145 8.83 1.56 13.62
C ALA A 145 9.20 0.52 14.68
N ALA A 146 10.48 0.39 15.01
CA ALA A 146 10.97 -0.53 16.04
C ALA A 146 10.38 -0.20 17.41
N ASP A 147 10.30 1.08 17.75
CA ASP A 147 9.74 1.58 19.00
C ASP A 147 8.23 1.29 19.05
N PHE A 148 7.51 1.56 17.95
CA PHE A 148 6.10 1.20 17.84
C PHE A 148 5.85 -0.30 18.02
N PHE A 149 6.67 -1.16 17.40
CA PHE A 149 6.53 -2.61 17.53
C PHE A 149 6.82 -3.10 18.94
N THR A 150 7.86 -2.53 19.57
CA THR A 150 8.25 -2.86 20.94
C THR A 150 7.14 -2.52 21.93
N LEU A 151 6.55 -1.33 21.82
CA LEU A 151 5.50 -0.85 22.71
C LEU A 151 4.13 -1.51 22.45
N THR A 152 3.84 -1.88 21.19
CA THR A 152 2.51 -2.39 20.80
C THR A 152 2.42 -3.91 20.88
N PHE A 153 3.50 -4.62 20.54
CA PHE A 153 3.49 -6.07 20.37
C PHE A 153 4.35 -6.79 21.39
N ALA A 154 5.67 -6.69 21.27
CA ALA A 154 6.63 -7.36 22.15
C ALA A 154 8.03 -6.76 21.97
N ARG A 155 8.88 -6.87 23.00
CA ARG A 155 10.30 -6.51 22.92
C ARG A 155 10.98 -7.17 21.72
N PHE A 156 11.92 -6.47 21.09
CA PHE A 156 12.72 -7.03 20.01
C PHE A 156 13.46 -8.30 20.47
N PRO A 157 13.45 -9.38 19.66
CA PRO A 157 13.94 -10.68 20.09
C PRO A 157 15.46 -10.86 20.12
N PHE A 158 16.25 -9.95 19.53
CA PHE A 158 17.71 -10.02 19.44
C PHE A 158 18.38 -8.79 20.09
N GLU A 159 19.71 -8.74 20.13
CA GLU A 159 20.45 -7.63 20.74
C GLU A 159 20.41 -6.34 19.91
N SER A 160 20.64 -6.46 18.60
CA SER A 160 20.64 -5.37 17.64
C SER A 160 20.03 -5.82 16.31
N TYR A 161 19.68 -4.86 15.47
CA TYR A 161 19.21 -5.11 14.11
C TYR A 161 20.12 -4.43 13.10
N LYS A 162 20.55 -5.18 12.10
CA LYS A 162 21.49 -4.72 11.07
C LYS A 162 20.83 -4.68 9.70
N LEU A 163 21.13 -3.67 8.91
CA LEU A 163 20.72 -3.53 7.53
C LEU A 163 21.99 -3.43 6.69
N CYS A 164 22.14 -4.32 5.72
CA CYS A 164 23.30 -4.30 4.83
C CYS A 164 22.82 -4.08 3.39
N PHE A 165 23.21 -2.95 2.83
CA PHE A 165 22.85 -2.52 1.49
C PHE A 165 23.83 -3.10 0.48
N LEU A 166 23.31 -3.90 -0.45
CA LEU A 166 24.09 -4.68 -1.40
C LEU A 166 23.65 -4.40 -2.84
N ASP A 167 24.64 -4.40 -3.75
CA ASP A 167 24.40 -4.35 -5.19
C ASP A 167 23.99 -5.73 -5.73
N ASP A 168 23.40 -5.74 -6.92
CA ASP A 168 23.06 -6.94 -7.70
C ASP A 168 22.21 -8.01 -6.98
N MET A 169 21.39 -7.60 -6.01
CA MET A 169 20.43 -8.48 -5.37
C MET A 169 19.28 -8.86 -6.32
N ALA A 170 18.90 -10.14 -6.31
CA ALA A 170 17.73 -10.64 -7.04
C ALA A 170 16.43 -10.05 -6.48
N ASP A 171 16.23 -10.19 -5.17
CA ASP A 171 15.12 -9.59 -4.44
C ASP A 171 15.51 -8.21 -3.88
N ASP A 172 14.52 -7.34 -3.69
CA ASP A 172 14.77 -6.02 -3.10
C ASP A 172 15.14 -6.10 -1.60
N THR A 173 14.61 -7.09 -0.89
CA THR A 173 14.88 -7.30 0.54
C THR A 173 14.93 -8.79 0.91
N VAL A 174 15.89 -9.19 1.73
CA VAL A 174 16.00 -10.55 2.29
C VAL A 174 16.18 -10.46 3.80
N ALA A 175 15.16 -10.91 4.55
CA ALA A 175 15.19 -10.92 6.01
C ALA A 175 15.89 -12.17 6.58
N LEU A 176 16.97 -11.94 7.32
CA LEU A 176 17.80 -12.91 8.05
C LEU A 176 17.72 -12.64 9.56
N GLN A 177 18.32 -13.50 10.39
CA GLN A 177 18.34 -13.29 11.83
C GLN A 177 19.14 -12.03 12.17
N SER A 178 18.51 -11.08 12.87
CA SER A 178 19.12 -9.82 13.34
C SER A 178 19.76 -8.97 12.24
N LEU A 179 19.48 -9.30 10.97
CA LEU A 179 20.11 -8.75 9.79
C LEU A 179 19.11 -8.78 8.63
N SER A 180 19.06 -7.76 7.80
CA SER A 180 18.40 -7.84 6.50
C SER A 180 19.33 -7.33 5.42
N PHE A 181 19.38 -8.05 4.30
CA PHE A 181 19.98 -7.56 3.08
C PHE A 181 18.97 -6.72 2.32
N ILE A 182 19.39 -5.54 1.90
CA ILE A 182 18.54 -4.56 1.22
C ILE A 182 19.24 -4.18 -0.08
N SER A 183 18.50 -4.17 -1.19
CA SER A 183 19.08 -3.75 -2.46
C SER A 183 19.39 -2.26 -2.44
N THR A 184 20.54 -1.88 -3.00
CA THR A 184 20.89 -0.47 -3.24
C THR A 184 19.92 0.26 -4.17
N ARG A 185 19.06 -0.48 -4.91
CA ARG A 185 17.95 0.09 -5.71
C ARG A 185 16.92 0.84 -4.87
N LEU A 186 16.84 0.53 -3.57
CA LEU A 186 15.91 1.17 -2.64
C LEU A 186 16.47 2.44 -1.99
N LEU A 187 17.75 2.75 -2.20
CA LEU A 187 18.37 3.95 -1.64
C LEU A 187 17.93 5.20 -2.40
N PHE A 188 17.55 6.24 -1.64
CA PHE A 188 17.20 7.53 -2.21
C PHE A 188 17.71 8.70 -1.36
N PRO A 189 18.09 9.83 -2.00
CA PRO A 189 18.54 11.04 -1.31
C PRO A 189 17.38 11.81 -0.66
N GLU A 190 17.71 12.74 0.24
CA GLU A 190 16.72 13.51 1.03
C GLU A 190 15.81 14.41 0.19
N ASP A 191 16.30 14.89 -0.96
CA ASP A 191 15.55 15.74 -1.87
C ASP A 191 14.54 14.95 -2.73
N MET A 192 14.44 13.63 -2.58
CA MET A 192 13.57 12.75 -3.36
C MET A 192 12.40 12.22 -2.52
N ILE A 193 11.16 12.49 -2.95
CA ILE A 193 9.93 12.18 -2.18
C ILE A 193 9.10 11.02 -2.75
N ASP A 194 9.22 10.71 -4.05
CA ASP A 194 8.39 9.69 -4.70
C ASP A 194 8.53 8.26 -4.12
N PRO A 195 9.74 7.72 -3.82
CA PRO A 195 9.87 6.33 -3.37
C PRO A 195 9.60 6.15 -1.86
N GLU A 196 9.46 7.24 -1.10
CA GLU A 196 9.48 7.26 0.37
C GLU A 196 8.52 6.23 1.01
N VAL A 197 7.23 6.24 0.61
CA VAL A 197 6.20 5.40 1.26
C VAL A 197 6.38 3.92 0.90
N ASP A 198 6.70 3.61 -0.36
CA ASP A 198 6.83 2.24 -0.83
C ASP A 198 8.10 1.58 -0.28
N VAL A 199 9.24 2.29 -0.30
CA VAL A 199 10.49 1.84 0.31
C VAL A 199 10.32 1.68 1.82
N THR A 200 9.71 2.66 2.49
CA THR A 200 9.45 2.56 3.95
C THR A 200 8.63 1.31 4.27
N ARG A 201 7.59 0.99 3.47
CA ARG A 201 6.79 -0.22 3.68
C ARG A 201 7.64 -1.49 3.59
N GLN A 202 8.54 -1.59 2.62
CA GLN A 202 9.41 -2.75 2.43
C GLN A 202 10.43 -2.90 3.59
N LEU A 203 11.05 -1.81 4.02
CA LEU A 203 12.02 -1.83 5.12
C LEU A 203 11.35 -2.16 6.46
N VAL A 204 10.19 -1.56 6.73
CA VAL A 204 9.42 -1.84 7.95
C VAL A 204 8.92 -3.29 7.95
N TYR A 205 8.54 -3.85 6.79
CA TYR A 205 8.21 -5.27 6.67
C TYR A 205 9.41 -6.18 6.97
N SER A 206 10.60 -5.83 6.48
CA SER A 206 11.84 -6.57 6.78
C SER A 206 12.17 -6.56 8.27
N LEU A 207 11.93 -5.41 8.93
CA LEU A 207 12.03 -5.27 10.39
C LEU A 207 10.95 -6.09 11.12
N ALA A 208 9.68 -6.00 10.73
CA ALA A 208 8.58 -6.76 11.34
C ALA A 208 8.78 -8.28 11.23
N SER A 209 9.42 -8.73 10.14
CA SER A 209 9.75 -10.14 9.91
C SER A 209 10.71 -10.72 10.96
N GLN A 210 11.45 -9.87 11.69
CA GLN A 210 12.28 -10.29 12.82
C GLN A 210 11.44 -10.86 13.97
N TRP A 211 10.26 -10.26 14.24
CA TRP A 211 9.31 -10.80 15.22
C TRP A 211 8.55 -12.01 14.65
N SER A 212 8.05 -11.89 13.41
CA SER A 212 7.21 -12.92 12.78
C SER A 212 7.83 -13.46 11.49
N GLY A 213 8.26 -14.72 11.50
CA GLY A 213 8.97 -15.37 10.40
C GLY A 213 10.41 -15.76 10.76
N ILE A 214 11.04 -15.02 11.67
CA ILE A 214 12.37 -15.34 12.20
C ILE A 214 12.30 -15.76 13.67
N ASN A 215 11.73 -14.97 14.58
CA ASN A 215 11.58 -15.39 15.98
C ASN A 215 10.36 -16.32 16.17
N LEU A 216 9.26 -16.04 15.47
CA LEU A 216 8.11 -16.95 15.35
C LEU A 216 8.21 -17.74 14.04
N PHE A 217 8.34 -19.06 14.12
CA PHE A 217 8.56 -19.96 12.98
C PHE A 217 7.25 -20.60 12.51
N PRO A 218 7.00 -20.72 11.20
CA PRO A 218 5.95 -21.58 10.69
C PRO A 218 6.34 -23.05 10.89
N ASN A 219 5.38 -23.90 11.25
CA ASN A 219 5.61 -25.34 11.40
C ASN A 219 5.88 -26.02 10.04
N THR A 220 5.09 -25.65 9.03
CA THR A 220 5.23 -26.15 7.66
C THR A 220 5.14 -25.00 6.66
N ARG A 221 5.41 -25.26 5.38
CA ARG A 221 5.24 -24.25 4.33
C ARG A 221 3.79 -23.74 4.22
N ARG A 222 2.79 -24.57 4.56
CA ARG A 222 1.38 -24.17 4.59
C ARG A 222 1.08 -23.10 5.63
N ASP A 223 1.92 -22.99 6.67
CA ASP A 223 1.75 -22.03 7.76
C ASP A 223 2.47 -20.70 7.50
N LEU A 224 3.16 -20.56 6.36
CA LEU A 224 3.89 -19.33 5.99
C LEU A 224 2.98 -18.11 5.92
N TRP A 225 1.73 -18.29 5.49
CA TRP A 225 0.77 -17.19 5.40
C TRP A 225 0.53 -16.51 6.76
N VAL A 226 0.61 -17.27 7.87
CA VAL A 226 0.38 -16.74 9.22
C VAL A 226 1.49 -15.76 9.59
N VAL A 227 2.75 -16.16 9.41
CA VAL A 227 3.90 -15.32 9.76
C VAL A 227 4.04 -14.12 8.83
N ILE A 228 3.83 -14.32 7.51
CA ILE A 228 3.83 -13.24 6.52
C ILE A 228 2.68 -12.26 6.80
N GLY A 229 1.48 -12.78 7.07
CA GLY A 229 0.32 -11.99 7.42
C GLY A 229 0.56 -11.15 8.67
N ILE A 230 1.09 -11.74 9.75
CA ILE A 230 1.38 -11.02 10.99
C ILE A 230 2.41 -9.90 10.76
N ALA A 231 3.49 -10.18 10.02
CA ALA A 231 4.51 -9.18 9.72
C ALA A 231 3.93 -7.99 8.92
N TYR A 232 3.10 -8.25 7.91
CA TYR A 232 2.41 -7.19 7.17
C TYR A 232 1.35 -6.47 8.01
N TYR A 233 0.61 -7.17 8.87
CA TYR A 233 -0.34 -6.55 9.79
C TYR A 233 0.36 -5.56 10.73
N MET A 234 1.51 -5.92 11.29
CA MET A 234 2.34 -5.01 12.08
C MET A 234 2.78 -3.80 11.23
N THR A 235 3.31 -4.07 10.03
CA THR A 235 3.79 -3.05 9.10
C THR A 235 2.72 -2.04 8.71
N ASP A 236 1.54 -2.52 8.29
CA ASP A 236 0.45 -1.66 7.83
C ASP A 236 -0.19 -0.87 8.99
N LEU A 237 -0.15 -1.37 10.23
CA LEU A 237 -0.52 -0.59 11.41
C LEU A 237 0.47 0.53 11.72
N PHE A 238 1.78 0.30 11.53
CA PHE A 238 2.77 1.37 11.65
C PHE A 238 2.56 2.41 10.55
N LEU A 239 2.34 1.98 9.30
CA LEU A 239 2.06 2.92 8.21
C LEU A 239 0.74 3.68 8.39
N LYS A 240 -0.26 3.08 9.05
CA LYS A 240 -1.45 3.82 9.49
C LYS A 240 -1.11 4.95 10.45
N LYS A 241 -0.15 4.74 11.37
CA LYS A 241 0.34 5.79 12.29
C LYS A 241 1.13 6.86 11.53
N LEU A 242 1.95 6.46 10.57
CA LEU A 242 2.82 7.36 9.79
C LEU A 242 2.04 8.20 8.76
N CYS A 243 1.26 7.57 7.90
CA CYS A 243 0.56 8.20 6.77
C CYS A 243 -0.89 8.61 7.10
N GLY A 244 -1.43 8.15 8.22
CA GLY A 244 -2.79 8.43 8.66
C GLY A 244 -3.84 7.39 8.21
N ASN A 245 -5.05 7.52 8.78
CA ASN A 245 -6.11 6.53 8.60
C ASN A 245 -6.71 6.49 7.19
N ASN A 246 -6.80 7.64 6.49
CA ASN A 246 -7.35 7.68 5.14
C ASN A 246 -6.44 6.96 4.14
N ASP A 247 -5.13 7.17 4.24
CA ASP A 247 -4.16 6.45 3.40
C ASP A 247 -4.23 4.93 3.66
N TYR A 248 -4.23 4.52 4.93
CA TYR A 248 -4.39 3.11 5.31
C TYR A 248 -5.66 2.48 4.72
N ARG A 249 -6.83 3.13 4.89
CA ARG A 249 -8.12 2.65 4.39
C ARG A 249 -8.15 2.58 2.86
N PHE A 250 -7.62 3.60 2.19
CA PHE A 250 -7.52 3.64 0.72
C PHE A 250 -6.63 2.52 0.18
N ARG A 251 -5.48 2.26 0.82
CA ARG A 251 -4.56 1.18 0.45
C ARG A 251 -5.17 -0.20 0.66
N MET A 252 -5.83 -0.44 1.81
CA MET A 252 -6.56 -1.69 2.06
C MET A 252 -7.64 -1.93 1.01
N LYS A 253 -8.36 -0.87 0.60
CA LYS A 253 -9.39 -0.98 -0.45
C LYS A 253 -8.78 -1.27 -1.83
N ALA A 254 -7.73 -0.58 -2.22
CA ALA A 254 -7.02 -0.85 -3.47
C ALA A 254 -6.48 -2.30 -3.52
N MET A 255 -5.92 -2.80 -2.42
CA MET A 255 -5.47 -4.20 -2.33
C MET A 255 -6.62 -5.19 -2.37
N SER A 256 -7.75 -4.90 -1.69
CA SER A 256 -8.96 -5.72 -1.75
C SER A 256 -9.53 -5.81 -3.17
N ASP A 257 -9.63 -4.68 -3.87
CA ASP A 257 -10.10 -4.65 -5.25
C ASP A 257 -9.17 -5.45 -6.17
N LYS A 258 -7.85 -5.32 -5.98
CA LYS A 258 -6.87 -6.15 -6.68
C LYS A 258 -7.09 -7.64 -6.37
N LEU A 259 -7.26 -8.01 -5.10
CA LEU A 259 -7.47 -9.39 -4.67
C LEU A 259 -8.67 -10.03 -5.40
N VAL A 260 -9.81 -9.33 -5.45
CA VAL A 260 -11.03 -9.82 -6.12
C VAL A 260 -10.80 -10.12 -7.62
N THR A 261 -9.87 -9.41 -8.26
CA THR A 261 -9.53 -9.64 -9.68
C THR A 261 -8.56 -10.79 -9.90
N VAL A 262 -7.67 -11.07 -8.93
CA VAL A 262 -6.58 -12.06 -9.08
C VAL A 262 -6.87 -13.40 -8.40
N ASP A 263 -7.75 -13.43 -7.39
CA ASP A 263 -8.21 -14.62 -6.68
C ASP A 263 -9.32 -15.32 -7.48
N VAL A 264 -8.97 -15.75 -8.69
CA VAL A 264 -9.83 -16.51 -9.60
C VAL A 264 -9.03 -17.72 -10.08
N LYS A 265 -9.58 -18.92 -9.89
CA LYS A 265 -8.90 -20.20 -10.18
C LYS A 265 -7.53 -20.30 -9.49
N ARG A 266 -7.48 -19.87 -8.22
CA ARG A 266 -6.29 -19.91 -7.37
C ARG A 266 -6.45 -20.96 -6.28
N PRO A 267 -5.34 -21.53 -5.78
CA PRO A 267 -5.37 -22.36 -4.58
C PRO A 267 -5.75 -21.53 -3.35
N SER A 268 -6.29 -22.19 -2.33
CA SER A 268 -6.51 -21.60 -1.01
C SER A 268 -5.21 -21.05 -0.40
N LEU A 269 -5.34 -20.12 0.56
CA LEU A 269 -4.18 -19.50 1.20
C LEU A 269 -3.30 -20.52 1.95
N HIS A 270 -3.93 -21.57 2.49
CA HIS A 270 -3.26 -22.68 3.15
C HIS A 270 -2.46 -23.56 2.16
N GLU A 271 -3.07 -23.95 1.03
CA GLU A 271 -2.39 -24.77 0.00
C GLU A 271 -1.28 -24.01 -0.72
N LEU A 272 -1.46 -22.70 -0.93
CA LEU A 272 -0.51 -21.81 -1.60
C LEU A 272 0.91 -21.91 -1.01
N GLY A 273 1.04 -22.16 0.29
CA GLY A 273 2.33 -22.31 0.96
C GLY A 273 3.24 -23.38 0.33
N HIS A 274 2.69 -24.49 -0.17
CA HIS A 274 3.50 -25.50 -0.86
C HIS A 274 3.95 -25.06 -2.27
N LEU A 275 3.22 -24.14 -2.88
CA LEU A 275 3.35 -23.75 -4.27
C LEU A 275 4.26 -22.53 -4.48
N LEU A 276 4.74 -21.91 -3.40
CA LEU A 276 5.59 -20.71 -3.44
C LEU A 276 6.87 -20.85 -4.28
N HIS A 277 7.36 -22.08 -4.49
CA HIS A 277 8.56 -22.34 -5.28
C HIS A 277 8.35 -22.28 -6.80
N ILE A 278 7.10 -22.20 -7.27
CA ILE A 278 6.75 -22.20 -8.70
C ILE A 278 7.12 -20.86 -9.36
N GLY A 279 6.98 -19.77 -8.61
CA GLY A 279 7.41 -18.43 -9.04
C GLY A 279 6.92 -17.33 -8.13
N ASP A 280 7.46 -16.13 -8.35
CA ASP A 280 7.27 -14.95 -7.49
C ASP A 280 5.80 -14.52 -7.43
N PHE A 281 5.02 -14.78 -8.49
CA PHE A 281 3.59 -14.50 -8.53
C PHE A 281 2.77 -15.21 -7.44
N GLU A 282 3.26 -16.33 -6.88
CA GLU A 282 2.59 -17.00 -5.75
C GLU A 282 2.94 -16.32 -4.42
N MET A 283 4.18 -15.86 -4.27
CA MET A 283 4.58 -15.06 -3.11
C MET A 283 3.88 -13.71 -3.12
N GLU A 284 3.79 -13.05 -4.28
CA GLU A 284 3.02 -11.80 -4.46
C GLU A 284 1.54 -12.00 -4.11
N PHE A 285 0.94 -13.13 -4.50
CA PHE A 285 -0.43 -13.45 -4.16
C PHE A 285 -0.61 -13.70 -2.66
N MET A 286 0.33 -14.43 -2.01
CA MET A 286 0.33 -14.63 -0.56
C MET A 286 0.48 -13.29 0.20
N ALA A 287 1.41 -12.45 -0.23
CA ALA A 287 1.67 -11.12 0.32
C ALA A 287 0.50 -10.15 0.10
N LEU A 288 -0.38 -10.41 -0.87
CA LEU A 288 -1.62 -9.66 -1.07
C LEU A 288 -2.78 -10.20 -0.21
N LYS A 289 -3.01 -11.52 -0.22
CA LYS A 289 -4.17 -12.14 0.43
C LYS A 289 -4.02 -12.23 1.95
N ALA A 290 -2.86 -12.65 2.45
CA ALA A 290 -2.67 -12.87 3.89
C ALA A 290 -2.91 -11.61 4.75
N PRO A 291 -2.42 -10.41 4.39
CA PRO A 291 -2.68 -9.20 5.18
C PRO A 291 -4.16 -8.81 5.18
N LEU A 292 -4.86 -8.97 4.03
CA LEU A 292 -6.29 -8.68 3.91
C LEU A 292 -7.14 -9.64 4.75
N VAL A 293 -6.78 -10.92 4.79
CA VAL A 293 -7.45 -11.91 5.63
C VAL A 293 -7.30 -11.54 7.11
N LEU A 294 -6.09 -11.14 7.56
CA LEU A 294 -5.89 -10.68 8.92
C LEU A 294 -6.60 -9.34 9.22
N PHE A 295 -6.66 -8.44 8.25
CA PHE A 295 -7.44 -7.21 8.35
C PHE A 295 -8.93 -7.49 8.59
N ILE A 296 -9.53 -8.37 7.78
CA ILE A 296 -10.94 -8.77 7.95
C ILE A 296 -11.14 -9.51 9.28
N LEU A 297 -10.20 -10.38 9.66
CA LEU A 297 -10.24 -11.07 10.95
C LEU A 297 -10.27 -10.07 12.11
N ASP A 298 -9.42 -9.05 12.10
CA ASP A 298 -9.41 -8.01 13.13
C ASP A 298 -10.77 -7.31 13.24
N LYS A 299 -11.41 -6.96 12.11
CA LYS A 299 -12.76 -6.39 12.11
C LYS A 299 -13.80 -7.31 12.74
N ARG A 300 -13.80 -8.60 12.38
CA ARG A 300 -14.72 -9.59 12.94
C ARG A 300 -14.47 -9.82 14.44
N LEU A 301 -13.22 -9.80 14.88
CA LEU A 301 -12.85 -9.94 16.29
C LEU A 301 -13.32 -8.74 17.14
N MET A 302 -13.20 -7.51 16.61
CA MET A 302 -13.65 -6.31 17.31
C MET A 302 -15.15 -6.31 17.60
N LYS A 303 -15.94 -6.95 16.73
CA LYS A 303 -17.40 -7.11 16.89
C LYS A 303 -17.80 -8.39 17.64
N ALA A 304 -16.86 -9.28 17.93
CA ALA A 304 -17.15 -10.49 18.69
C ALA A 304 -17.55 -10.15 20.15
N PRO A 305 -18.22 -11.06 20.87
CA PRO A 305 -18.70 -10.80 22.23
C PRO A 305 -17.61 -10.36 23.22
N ALA A 306 -16.37 -10.83 23.02
CA ALA A 306 -15.23 -10.46 23.85
C ALA A 306 -14.60 -9.09 23.49
N GLN A 307 -14.99 -8.48 22.37
CA GLN A 307 -14.48 -7.20 21.85
C GLN A 307 -12.94 -7.12 21.89
N THR A 308 -12.28 -8.22 21.49
CA THR A 308 -10.82 -8.29 21.39
C THR A 308 -10.38 -7.78 20.01
N ASN A 309 -9.14 -7.36 19.89
CA ASN A 309 -8.52 -7.08 18.60
C ASN A 309 -7.37 -8.05 18.34
N LEU A 310 -6.96 -8.13 17.07
CA LEU A 310 -5.89 -8.99 16.62
C LEU A 310 -4.53 -8.54 17.18
N THR A 311 -4.33 -7.24 17.39
CA THR A 311 -3.11 -6.68 17.98
C THR A 311 -2.78 -7.29 19.34
N ARG A 312 -3.77 -7.40 20.25
CA ARG A 312 -3.59 -8.03 21.57
C ARG A 312 -3.28 -9.52 21.47
N ILE A 313 -3.88 -10.21 20.49
CA ILE A 313 -3.65 -11.64 20.27
C ILE A 313 -2.22 -11.88 19.78
N ILE A 314 -1.79 -11.11 18.77
CA ILE A 314 -0.43 -11.17 18.22
C ILE A 314 0.60 -10.83 19.29
N SER A 315 0.38 -9.77 20.08
CA SER A 315 1.26 -9.40 21.21
C SER A 315 1.48 -10.58 22.16
N ARG A 316 0.41 -11.30 22.54
CA ARG A 316 0.51 -12.49 23.40
C ARG A 316 1.26 -13.65 22.75
N ILE A 317 1.08 -13.86 21.44
CA ILE A 317 1.80 -14.89 20.69
C ILE A 317 3.30 -14.57 20.67
N LEU A 318 3.66 -13.34 20.32
CA LEU A 318 5.06 -12.90 20.23
C LEU A 318 5.74 -12.85 21.60
N TYR A 319 5.03 -12.43 22.66
CA TYR A 319 5.55 -12.48 24.02
C TYR A 319 5.89 -13.91 24.45
N LYS A 320 5.03 -14.89 24.13
CA LYS A 320 5.30 -16.30 24.38
C LYS A 320 6.49 -16.82 23.56
N ALA A 321 6.61 -16.42 22.29
CA ALA A 321 7.76 -16.79 21.46
C ALA A 321 9.08 -16.22 22.00
N ASN A 322 9.05 -15.04 22.64
CA ASN A 322 10.24 -14.41 23.21
C ASN A 322 10.78 -15.09 24.47
N ILE A 323 9.90 -15.57 25.35
CA ILE A 323 10.24 -16.11 26.67
C ILE A 323 10.22 -17.65 26.69
N GLY A 324 9.48 -18.24 25.75
CA GLY A 324 9.25 -19.67 25.72
C GLY A 324 10.54 -20.46 25.61
N GLU A 325 10.63 -21.54 26.38
CA GLU A 325 11.73 -22.51 26.34
C GLU A 325 11.37 -23.74 25.49
N LYS A 326 10.06 -23.94 25.23
CA LYS A 326 9.56 -25.09 24.49
C LYS A 326 9.39 -24.75 23.01
N GLN A 327 9.69 -25.72 22.15
CA GLN A 327 9.49 -25.59 20.71
C GLN A 327 8.07 -25.16 20.30
N SER A 328 7.05 -25.62 21.04
CA SER A 328 5.65 -25.25 20.79
C SER A 328 5.32 -23.77 21.01
N GLU A 329 6.22 -22.99 21.63
CA GLU A 329 5.98 -21.58 21.98
C GLU A 329 6.51 -20.62 20.90
N TRP A 330 7.53 -21.03 20.14
CA TRP A 330 8.05 -20.28 19.00
C TRP A 330 7.67 -20.88 17.64
N ILE A 331 7.01 -22.04 17.59
CA ILE A 331 6.44 -22.62 16.36
C ILE A 331 4.94 -22.31 16.30
N ILE A 332 4.48 -21.74 15.18
CA ILE A 332 3.08 -21.48 14.89
C ILE A 332 2.59 -22.30 13.70
N ASN A 333 1.37 -22.81 13.81
CA ASN A 333 0.63 -23.39 12.69
C ASN A 333 -0.77 -22.79 12.60
N THR A 334 -1.39 -22.98 11.44
CA THR A 334 -2.71 -22.44 11.10
C THR A 334 -3.76 -22.79 12.15
N GLU A 335 -3.81 -24.05 12.58
CA GLU A 335 -4.79 -24.50 13.59
C GLU A 335 -4.54 -23.87 14.97
N SER A 336 -3.28 -23.78 15.40
CA SER A 336 -2.92 -23.18 16.69
C SER A 336 -3.28 -21.69 16.72
N PHE A 337 -3.06 -21.00 15.61
CA PHE A 337 -3.45 -19.60 15.45
C PHE A 337 -4.97 -19.45 15.52
N GLN A 338 -5.72 -20.25 14.75
CA GLN A 338 -7.17 -20.32 14.80
C GLN A 338 -7.69 -20.51 16.23
N ARG A 339 -7.18 -21.52 16.94
CA ARG A 339 -7.60 -21.83 18.32
C ARG A 339 -7.35 -20.65 19.27
N VAL A 340 -6.22 -19.95 19.13
CA VAL A 340 -5.92 -18.77 19.95
C VAL A 340 -6.89 -17.64 19.63
N CYS A 341 -7.19 -17.37 18.36
CA CYS A 341 -8.13 -16.35 17.95
C CYS A 341 -9.55 -16.63 18.51
N GLU A 342 -10.08 -17.83 18.30
CA GLU A 342 -11.42 -18.21 18.74
C GLU A 342 -11.56 -18.20 20.27
N LYS A 343 -10.53 -18.68 20.98
CA LYS A 343 -10.50 -18.64 22.45
C LYS A 343 -10.56 -17.21 22.99
N ASN A 344 -9.86 -16.27 22.38
CA ASN A 344 -9.87 -14.87 22.80
C ASN A 344 -11.15 -14.14 22.37
N ALA A 345 -11.72 -14.51 21.21
CA ALA A 345 -12.98 -13.96 20.71
C ALA A 345 -14.20 -14.44 21.52
N ARG A 346 -14.08 -15.58 22.22
CA ARG A 346 -15.20 -16.35 22.79
C ARG A 346 -16.27 -16.67 21.73
N ASN A 347 -15.83 -16.88 20.50
CA ASN A 347 -16.68 -17.14 19.35
C ASN A 347 -15.99 -18.14 18.43
N LYS A 348 -16.75 -19.09 17.89
CA LYS A 348 -16.26 -20.01 16.86
C LYS A 348 -16.34 -19.30 15.51
N LEU A 349 -15.23 -19.28 14.79
CA LEU A 349 -15.10 -18.58 13.51
C LEU A 349 -14.94 -19.58 12.35
N GLU A 350 -15.49 -20.79 12.50
CA GLU A 350 -15.34 -21.92 11.58
C GLU A 350 -15.61 -21.50 10.11
N ALA A 351 -16.72 -20.78 9.85
CA ALA A 351 -17.05 -20.28 8.52
C ALA A 351 -16.01 -19.29 7.97
N PHE A 352 -15.41 -18.45 8.80
CA PHE A 352 -14.36 -17.51 8.36
C PHE A 352 -13.11 -18.28 7.89
N TRP A 353 -12.64 -19.24 8.68
CA TRP A 353 -11.45 -20.03 8.32
C TRP A 353 -11.69 -20.87 7.07
N ALA A 354 -12.86 -21.50 6.97
CA ALA A 354 -13.27 -22.27 5.80
C ALA A 354 -13.32 -21.39 4.54
N GLN A 355 -13.77 -20.14 4.63
CA GLN A 355 -13.91 -19.24 3.49
C GLN A 355 -12.60 -18.58 3.05
N TRP A 356 -11.84 -18.04 3.99
CA TRP A 356 -10.74 -17.13 3.68
C TRP A 356 -9.35 -17.79 3.69
N VAL A 357 -9.20 -18.89 4.44
CA VAL A 357 -7.90 -19.58 4.61
C VAL A 357 -7.87 -20.91 3.87
N TYR A 358 -8.86 -21.78 4.12
CA TYR A 358 -8.96 -23.09 3.48
C TYR A 358 -9.73 -23.07 2.15
N GLY A 359 -10.52 -22.02 1.93
CA GLY A 359 -11.27 -21.79 0.70
C GLY A 359 -10.52 -20.87 -0.28
N SER A 360 -10.97 -20.92 -1.53
CA SER A 360 -10.46 -20.08 -2.62
C SER A 360 -11.54 -19.11 -3.12
N GLY A 361 -11.09 -18.03 -3.76
CA GLY A 361 -11.95 -17.03 -4.38
C GLY A 361 -12.43 -15.93 -3.44
N CYS A 362 -13.07 -14.92 -4.05
CA CYS A 362 -13.68 -13.80 -3.37
C CYS A 362 -15.19 -13.72 -3.67
N PRO A 363 -16.02 -13.30 -2.70
CA PRO A 363 -17.45 -13.14 -2.91
C PRO A 363 -17.79 -12.04 -3.92
N ARG A 364 -18.89 -12.26 -4.65
CA ARG A 364 -19.45 -11.30 -5.60
C ARG A 364 -20.95 -11.19 -5.36
N PHE A 365 -21.40 -9.98 -5.06
CA PHE A 365 -22.77 -9.70 -4.63
C PHE A 365 -23.52 -8.85 -5.66
N ASP A 366 -24.67 -9.35 -6.10
CA ASP A 366 -25.70 -8.55 -6.77
C ASP A 366 -26.73 -8.13 -5.71
N VAL A 367 -26.78 -6.83 -5.42
CA VAL A 367 -27.60 -6.23 -4.37
C VAL A 367 -28.76 -5.47 -5.00
N PHE A 368 -29.98 -5.85 -4.64
CA PHE A 368 -31.21 -5.20 -5.08
C PHE A 368 -31.93 -4.61 -3.88
N GLN A 369 -32.18 -3.31 -3.91
CA GLN A 369 -32.91 -2.63 -2.85
C GLN A 369 -34.19 -1.96 -3.39
N ARG A 370 -35.24 -1.96 -2.57
CA ARG A 370 -36.53 -1.33 -2.87
C ARG A 370 -37.15 -0.76 -1.60
N PHE A 371 -37.60 0.50 -1.64
CA PHE A 371 -38.34 1.08 -0.53
C PHE A 371 -39.83 0.71 -0.55
N ASN A 372 -40.33 0.12 0.54
CA ASN A 372 -41.74 -0.16 0.73
C ASN A 372 -42.42 0.96 1.52
N LYS A 373 -43.07 1.90 0.82
CA LYS A 373 -43.76 3.07 1.43
C LYS A 373 -44.90 2.72 2.39
N LYS A 374 -45.51 1.52 2.24
CA LYS A 374 -46.61 1.05 3.10
C LYS A 374 -46.08 0.52 4.42
N ARG A 375 -45.00 -0.27 4.37
CA ARG A 375 -44.37 -0.90 5.54
C ARG A 375 -43.30 -0.04 6.20
N LEU A 376 -42.87 1.03 5.54
CA LEU A 376 -41.76 1.88 5.97
C LEU A 376 -40.51 1.07 6.27
N CYS A 377 -40.11 0.26 5.29
CA CYS A 377 -38.86 -0.50 5.34
C CYS A 377 -38.18 -0.49 3.97
N VAL A 378 -36.86 -0.64 3.98
CA VAL A 378 -36.04 -0.93 2.81
C VAL A 378 -35.96 -2.46 2.69
N GLU A 379 -36.58 -3.00 1.64
CA GLU A 379 -36.48 -4.41 1.28
C GLU A 379 -35.19 -4.60 0.49
N MET A 380 -34.27 -5.40 1.02
CA MET A 380 -32.94 -5.66 0.48
C MET A 380 -32.83 -7.13 0.08
N THR A 381 -32.33 -7.41 -1.12
CA THR A 381 -32.01 -8.76 -1.58
C THR A 381 -30.55 -8.81 -2.00
N ILE A 382 -29.75 -9.66 -1.35
CA ILE A 382 -28.33 -9.87 -1.64
C ILE A 382 -28.18 -11.24 -2.30
N ARG A 383 -27.80 -11.28 -3.57
CA ARG A 383 -27.56 -12.51 -4.34
C ARG A 383 -26.08 -12.74 -4.56
N GLN A 384 -25.63 -13.97 -4.38
CA GLN A 384 -24.26 -14.38 -4.64
C GLN A 384 -24.12 -14.96 -6.06
N VAL A 385 -23.13 -14.47 -6.82
CA VAL A 385 -22.99 -14.72 -8.28
C VAL A 385 -21.57 -15.10 -8.72
N GLN A 386 -20.78 -15.70 -7.83
CA GLN A 386 -19.39 -16.10 -8.07
C GLN A 386 -19.25 -17.03 -9.29
N ASP A 387 -20.22 -17.93 -9.51
CA ASP A 387 -20.27 -18.86 -10.64
C ASP A 387 -20.15 -18.15 -12.00
N ARG A 388 -20.78 -16.96 -12.14
CA ARG A 388 -20.75 -16.19 -13.39
C ARG A 388 -19.34 -15.70 -13.70
N ALA A 389 -18.62 -15.20 -12.70
CA ALA A 389 -17.26 -14.69 -12.88
C ALA A 389 -16.28 -15.81 -13.27
N LEU A 390 -16.48 -17.03 -12.79
CA LEU A 390 -15.67 -18.18 -13.20
C LEU A 390 -15.85 -18.51 -14.68
N SER A 391 -17.07 -18.38 -15.20
CA SER A 391 -17.39 -18.57 -16.62
C SER A 391 -16.85 -17.44 -17.50
N GLU A 392 -16.90 -16.18 -17.04
CA GLU A 392 -16.33 -15.03 -17.78
C GLU A 392 -14.79 -15.07 -17.81
N SER A 393 -14.16 -15.76 -16.84
CA SER A 393 -12.71 -15.93 -16.73
C SER A 393 -12.15 -17.10 -17.57
N GLU A 394 -12.87 -17.57 -18.58
CA GLU A 394 -12.36 -18.57 -19.53
C GLU A 394 -11.31 -18.01 -20.49
N VAL A 395 -11.31 -16.69 -20.73
CA VAL A 395 -10.32 -16.05 -21.59
C VAL A 395 -9.03 -15.79 -20.79
N LEU A 396 -7.96 -16.50 -21.14
CA LEU A 396 -6.65 -16.33 -20.53
C LEU A 396 -6.04 -14.97 -20.90
N LYS A 397 -5.78 -14.13 -19.89
CA LYS A 397 -5.11 -12.84 -20.07
C LYS A 397 -3.61 -13.03 -20.31
N LYS A 398 -2.99 -12.13 -21.07
CA LYS A 398 -1.54 -12.12 -21.34
C LYS A 398 -0.68 -12.21 -20.07
N THR A 399 -1.07 -11.48 -19.02
CA THR A 399 -0.37 -11.44 -17.73
C THR A 399 -0.46 -12.75 -16.95
N GLU A 400 -1.45 -13.60 -17.24
CA GLU A 400 -1.70 -14.85 -16.52
C GLU A 400 -1.08 -16.06 -17.23
N PHE A 401 -0.60 -15.88 -18.45
CA PHE A 401 -0.12 -16.95 -19.32
C PHE A 401 1.05 -17.74 -18.72
N LEU A 402 2.12 -17.04 -18.29
CA LEU A 402 3.33 -17.67 -17.75
C LEU A 402 3.01 -18.50 -16.49
N ARG A 403 2.20 -17.93 -15.61
CA ARG A 403 1.68 -18.57 -14.41
C ARG A 403 0.89 -19.82 -14.75
N ALA A 404 -0.11 -19.73 -15.63
CA ALA A 404 -0.98 -20.85 -15.97
C ALA A 404 -0.17 -22.04 -16.55
N ILE A 405 0.88 -21.77 -17.33
CA ILE A 405 1.77 -22.81 -17.83
C ILE A 405 2.55 -23.46 -16.69
N LYS A 406 3.15 -22.66 -15.81
CA LYS A 406 3.95 -23.15 -14.67
C LYS A 406 3.10 -23.93 -13.67
N GLU A 407 1.91 -23.44 -13.34
CA GLU A 407 0.94 -24.12 -12.47
C GLU A 407 0.53 -25.47 -13.09
N LYS A 408 0.20 -25.49 -14.38
CA LYS A 408 -0.17 -26.73 -15.10
C LYS A 408 0.99 -27.73 -15.15
N ALA A 409 2.22 -27.27 -15.42
CA ALA A 409 3.40 -28.12 -15.47
C ALA A 409 3.72 -28.78 -14.12
N ASN A 410 3.39 -28.11 -13.01
CA ASN A 410 3.57 -28.61 -11.65
C ASN A 410 2.32 -29.27 -11.07
N GLY A 411 1.27 -29.49 -11.88
CA GLY A 411 0.06 -30.20 -11.46
C GLY A 411 -0.74 -29.50 -10.36
N VAL A 412 -0.70 -28.16 -10.29
CA VAL A 412 -1.44 -27.37 -9.30
C VAL A 412 -2.92 -27.65 -9.43
N GLN A 413 -3.52 -28.17 -8.35
CA GLN A 413 -4.96 -28.36 -8.25
C GLN A 413 -5.60 -27.03 -7.86
N VAL A 414 -6.64 -26.65 -8.61
CA VAL A 414 -7.48 -25.52 -8.25
C VAL A 414 -8.63 -26.06 -7.42
N ASP A 415 -8.78 -25.55 -6.20
CA ASP A 415 -9.87 -25.95 -5.31
C ASP A 415 -11.23 -25.67 -5.97
N GLU A 416 -12.22 -26.55 -5.74
CA GLU A 416 -13.59 -26.29 -6.15
C GLU A 416 -14.07 -24.97 -5.54
N ALA A 417 -14.59 -24.09 -6.38
CA ALA A 417 -14.96 -22.75 -5.94
C ALA A 417 -16.05 -22.81 -4.86
N MET A 418 -15.84 -22.05 -3.79
CA MET A 418 -16.80 -21.91 -2.70
C MET A 418 -18.14 -21.39 -3.24
N GLY A 419 -19.18 -22.21 -3.10
CA GLY A 419 -20.51 -21.89 -3.64
C GLY A 419 -21.31 -20.84 -2.86
N LEU A 420 -20.91 -20.54 -1.61
CA LEU A 420 -21.56 -19.54 -0.76
C LEU A 420 -20.58 -18.98 0.28
N PHE A 421 -20.61 -17.67 0.49
CA PHE A 421 -19.93 -16.99 1.59
C PHE A 421 -20.94 -16.47 2.63
N THR A 422 -20.56 -16.50 3.90
CA THR A 422 -21.42 -16.14 5.05
C THR A 422 -20.70 -15.21 6.02
N GLY A 423 -21.48 -14.44 6.76
CA GLY A 423 -20.95 -13.50 7.74
C GLY A 423 -21.78 -12.23 7.90
N PRO A 424 -21.39 -11.35 8.84
CA PRO A 424 -22.04 -10.08 9.07
C PRO A 424 -21.72 -9.10 7.96
N MET A 425 -22.64 -8.19 7.65
CA MET A 425 -22.45 -7.08 6.74
C MET A 425 -23.14 -5.85 7.33
N THR A 426 -22.38 -4.77 7.54
CA THR A 426 -22.95 -3.49 7.99
C THR A 426 -23.46 -2.71 6.79
N ILE A 427 -24.77 -2.41 6.78
CA ILE A 427 -25.42 -1.57 5.78
C ILE A 427 -25.67 -0.20 6.39
N ARG A 428 -25.15 0.86 5.78
CA ARG A 428 -25.36 2.25 6.21
C ARG A 428 -26.33 2.93 5.26
N ILE A 429 -27.40 3.52 5.80
CA ILE A 429 -28.45 4.18 5.03
C ILE A 429 -28.49 5.65 5.43
N HIS A 430 -28.38 6.54 4.46
CA HIS A 430 -28.53 7.98 4.67
C HIS A 430 -29.95 8.40 4.30
N GLU A 431 -30.79 8.55 5.32
CA GLU A 431 -32.21 8.86 5.15
C GLU A 431 -32.47 10.31 4.74
N ALA A 432 -33.72 10.60 4.41
CA ALA A 432 -34.14 11.93 4.00
C ALA A 432 -33.94 13.04 5.05
N ASP A 433 -33.82 12.70 6.33
CA ASP A 433 -33.57 13.66 7.42
C ASP A 433 -32.09 14.05 7.57
N GLY A 434 -31.19 13.39 6.85
CA GLY A 434 -29.77 13.73 6.79
C GLY A 434 -28.92 13.03 7.85
N THR A 435 -29.50 12.13 8.64
CA THR A 435 -28.74 11.33 9.61
C THR A 435 -28.49 9.94 9.04
N PRO A 436 -27.23 9.54 8.77
CA PRO A 436 -26.94 8.16 8.43
C PRO A 436 -27.11 7.26 9.66
N TYR A 437 -27.71 6.09 9.46
CA TYR A 437 -27.76 5.03 10.48
C TYR A 437 -27.22 3.72 9.91
N GLU A 438 -26.80 2.83 10.81
CA GLU A 438 -26.22 1.54 10.46
C GLU A 438 -27.10 0.39 10.90
N HIS A 439 -27.17 -0.64 10.06
CA HIS A 439 -27.89 -1.86 10.33
C HIS A 439 -27.00 -3.06 9.98
N ILE A 440 -26.77 -3.94 10.94
CA ILE A 440 -25.94 -5.13 10.75
C ILE A 440 -26.85 -6.28 10.33
N VAL A 441 -26.62 -6.82 9.14
CA VAL A 441 -27.30 -8.03 8.63
C VAL A 441 -26.35 -9.20 8.64
N GLU A 442 -26.88 -10.42 8.75
CA GLU A 442 -26.08 -11.65 8.73
C GLU A 442 -26.47 -12.51 7.53
N ILE A 443 -25.52 -12.76 6.62
CA ILE A 443 -25.71 -13.68 5.49
C ILE A 443 -25.44 -15.09 6.00
N ARG A 444 -26.46 -15.96 5.94
CA ARG A 444 -26.45 -17.33 6.47
C ARG A 444 -26.47 -18.39 5.36
N GLU A 445 -26.15 -19.64 5.71
CA GLU A 445 -26.07 -20.76 4.76
C GLU A 445 -27.43 -21.18 4.18
N ASP A 446 -28.51 -21.01 4.93
CA ASP A 446 -29.88 -21.34 4.54
C ASP A 446 -30.48 -20.37 3.51
N ALA A 447 -29.84 -19.23 3.28
CA ALA A 447 -30.22 -18.27 2.26
C ALA A 447 -29.86 -18.81 0.87
N ALA A 448 -30.77 -19.58 0.24
CA ALA A 448 -30.64 -20.24 -1.08
C ALA A 448 -30.06 -19.34 -2.20
N LYS A 449 -28.74 -19.11 -2.20
CA LYS A 449 -27.95 -18.13 -2.99
C LYS A 449 -28.44 -16.67 -2.96
N ALA A 450 -29.56 -16.37 -2.27
CA ALA A 450 -30.15 -15.05 -2.16
C ALA A 450 -30.69 -14.82 -0.74
N ALA A 451 -30.08 -13.89 -0.01
CA ALA A 451 -30.53 -13.45 1.31
C ALA A 451 -31.46 -12.25 1.17
N LYS A 452 -32.57 -12.24 1.92
CA LYS A 452 -33.54 -11.14 1.94
C LYS A 452 -33.60 -10.53 3.33
N PHE A 453 -33.54 -9.21 3.40
CA PHE A 453 -33.60 -8.44 4.63
C PHE A 453 -34.64 -7.34 4.51
N GLU A 454 -35.25 -6.99 5.65
CA GLU A 454 -36.17 -5.88 5.76
C GLU A 454 -35.62 -4.93 6.81
N ILE A 455 -35.11 -3.79 6.36
CA ILE A 455 -34.47 -2.82 7.24
C ILE A 455 -35.52 -1.75 7.57
N PRO A 456 -35.88 -1.54 8.85
CA PRO A 456 -36.80 -0.50 9.25
C PRO A 456 -36.29 0.88 8.80
N TYR A 457 -37.22 1.72 8.34
CA TYR A 457 -36.96 3.10 7.99
C TYR A 457 -37.34 3.98 9.17
N ASN A 458 -36.38 4.70 9.72
CA ASN A 458 -36.47 5.31 11.05
C ASN A 458 -37.13 6.69 11.02
N THR A 459 -37.04 7.40 9.90
CA THR A 459 -37.60 8.74 9.78
C THR A 459 -39.07 8.75 9.33
N LYS A 460 -39.83 9.72 9.86
CA LYS A 460 -41.21 10.00 9.43
C LYS A 460 -41.26 10.67 8.05
N TYR A 461 -40.14 11.26 7.60
CA TYR A 461 -40.05 11.96 6.33
C TYR A 461 -39.84 10.99 5.16
N LYS A 462 -40.86 10.87 4.32
CA LYS A 462 -40.84 9.94 3.17
C LYS A 462 -40.21 10.52 1.90
N ARG A 463 -39.78 11.79 1.95
CA ARG A 463 -39.19 12.54 0.83
C ARG A 463 -38.06 13.43 1.33
N LEU A 464 -37.07 13.63 0.45
CA LEU A 464 -35.90 14.45 0.70
C LEU A 464 -36.25 15.94 0.89
N LYS A 465 -35.56 16.60 1.83
CA LYS A 465 -35.68 18.05 2.11
C LYS A 465 -34.48 18.85 1.57
N ARG A 466 -33.99 18.55 0.36
CA ARG A 466 -32.77 19.18 -0.19
C ARG A 466 -32.89 20.70 -0.39
N LYS A 467 -34.03 21.21 -0.89
CA LYS A 467 -34.25 22.65 -1.14
C LYS A 467 -34.19 23.50 0.13
N ARG A 468 -34.74 23.01 1.25
CA ARG A 468 -34.70 23.72 2.53
C ARG A 468 -33.27 23.83 3.09
N ARG A 469 -32.46 22.79 2.92
CA ARG A 469 -31.04 22.78 3.36
C ARG A 469 -30.16 23.71 2.52
N ALA A 470 -30.42 23.83 1.22
CA ALA A 470 -29.73 24.80 0.37
C ALA A 470 -30.05 26.25 0.77
N THR A 471 -31.30 26.53 1.15
CA THR A 471 -31.72 27.84 1.69
C THR A 471 -31.10 28.12 3.07
N GLU A 472 -31.06 27.12 3.96
CA GLU A 472 -30.43 27.22 5.28
C GLU A 472 -28.91 27.47 5.17
N LYS A 473 -28.24 26.86 4.18
CA LYS A 473 -26.81 27.11 3.86
C LYS A 473 -26.54 28.54 3.40
N LEU A 474 -27.40 29.09 2.53
CA LEU A 474 -27.31 30.49 2.07
C LEU A 474 -27.55 31.47 3.23
N SER A 475 -28.48 31.16 4.14
CA SER A 475 -28.71 31.99 5.33
C SER A 475 -27.60 31.89 6.38
N ALA A 476 -27.00 30.71 6.57
CA ALA A 476 -25.89 30.52 7.52
C ALA A 476 -24.60 31.21 7.07
N GLN A 477 -24.33 31.23 5.75
CA GLN A 477 -23.22 32.02 5.18
C GLN A 477 -23.39 33.54 5.32
N SER A 478 -24.61 34.00 5.61
CA SER A 478 -24.93 35.42 5.81
C SER A 478 -24.89 35.86 7.28
N ALA A 479 -24.74 34.92 8.22
CA ALA A 479 -24.75 35.17 9.67
C ALA A 479 -23.32 35.17 10.25
N ALA A 480 -22.94 36.25 10.92
CA ALA A 480 -21.58 36.57 11.35
C ALA A 480 -21.11 35.89 12.66
N ASP A 481 -21.56 34.66 12.95
CA ASP A 481 -21.12 33.89 14.13
C ASP A 481 -20.46 32.56 13.71
N PRO A 482 -19.13 32.41 13.86
CA PRO A 482 -18.39 31.22 13.43
C PRO A 482 -18.59 29.99 14.32
N ASP A 483 -18.69 30.16 15.65
CA ASP A 483 -18.56 29.05 16.61
C ASP A 483 -19.82 28.19 16.78
N ASN A 484 -21.01 28.68 16.36
CA ASN A 484 -22.28 27.96 16.51
C ASN A 484 -22.80 27.37 15.18
N ASN A 485 -22.10 27.64 14.07
CA ASN A 485 -22.52 27.28 12.72
C ASN A 485 -21.93 25.96 12.21
N GLU A 486 -20.91 25.39 12.85
CA GLU A 486 -20.29 24.13 12.41
C GLU A 486 -21.23 22.92 12.55
N GLU A 487 -22.14 22.92 13.53
CA GLU A 487 -23.12 21.84 13.72
C GLU A 487 -24.29 21.90 12.73
N THR A 488 -24.54 23.07 12.10
CA THR A 488 -25.72 23.31 11.23
C THR A 488 -25.38 23.28 9.74
N LEU A 489 -24.10 23.38 9.36
CA LEU A 489 -23.65 23.27 7.97
C LEU A 489 -23.58 21.79 7.55
N LEU A 490 -24.47 21.37 6.64
CA LEU A 490 -24.44 20.04 6.03
C LEU A 490 -23.05 19.81 5.38
N TYR A 491 -22.27 18.91 5.97
CA TYR A 491 -20.98 18.49 5.43
C TYR A 491 -21.17 17.96 4.00
N CYS A 492 -20.57 18.67 3.04
CA CYS A 492 -20.65 18.34 1.62
C CYS A 492 -19.32 18.69 0.96
N LEU A 493 -18.67 17.70 0.37
CA LEU A 493 -17.47 17.85 -0.43
C LEU A 493 -17.82 18.12 -1.89
N GLY A 494 -16.87 18.69 -2.64
CA GLY A 494 -17.10 19.02 -4.06
C GLY A 494 -18.12 20.13 -4.28
N ASP A 495 -18.42 20.94 -3.27
CA ASP A 495 -19.27 22.14 -3.37
C ASP A 495 -18.45 23.41 -3.74
N VAL A 496 -17.26 23.22 -4.29
CA VAL A 496 -16.42 24.24 -4.90
C VAL A 496 -16.91 24.59 -6.31
N LEU A 497 -16.58 25.79 -6.81
CA LEU A 497 -16.91 26.24 -8.16
C LEU A 497 -18.44 26.13 -8.44
N THR A 498 -19.23 26.65 -7.51
CA THR A 498 -20.71 26.59 -7.54
C THR A 498 -21.36 27.92 -7.88
N ASN A 499 -20.62 29.04 -7.81
CA ASN A 499 -21.18 30.34 -8.16
C ASN A 499 -21.49 30.41 -9.68
N PRO A 500 -22.44 31.27 -10.10
CA PRO A 500 -22.85 31.34 -11.52
C PRO A 500 -21.74 31.74 -12.49
N GLU A 501 -20.73 32.48 -12.02
CA GLU A 501 -19.58 32.89 -12.82
C GLU A 501 -18.65 31.71 -13.10
N ASP A 502 -18.33 30.91 -12.08
CA ASP A 502 -17.54 29.68 -12.18
C ASP A 502 -18.26 28.66 -13.03
N MET A 503 -19.57 28.48 -12.85
CA MET A 503 -20.37 27.56 -13.69
C MET A 503 -20.24 27.91 -15.18
N ARG A 504 -20.31 29.19 -15.52
CA ARG A 504 -20.13 29.67 -16.89
C ARG A 504 -18.67 29.55 -17.35
N LYS A 505 -17.74 29.98 -16.50
CA LYS A 505 -16.30 29.96 -16.76
C LYS A 505 -15.86 28.53 -17.06
N TRP A 506 -16.27 27.55 -16.26
CA TRP A 506 -15.88 26.14 -16.38
C TRP A 506 -16.78 25.30 -17.30
N GLU A 507 -17.83 25.89 -17.89
CA GLU A 507 -18.79 25.18 -18.76
C GLU A 507 -19.44 23.97 -18.06
N PHE A 508 -19.73 24.12 -16.77
CA PHE A 508 -20.28 23.04 -15.96
C PHE A 508 -21.73 22.74 -16.30
N SER A 509 -22.06 21.45 -16.30
CA SER A 509 -23.41 20.95 -16.50
C SER A 509 -24.13 20.76 -15.17
N GLU A 510 -25.44 20.88 -15.20
CA GLU A 510 -26.33 20.65 -14.06
C GLU A 510 -27.20 19.41 -14.30
N TRP A 511 -27.92 18.99 -13.26
CA TRP A 511 -28.90 17.92 -13.38
C TRP A 511 -30.06 18.36 -14.26
N GLU A 512 -30.58 17.46 -15.08
CA GLU A 512 -31.81 17.70 -15.81
C GLU A 512 -32.99 17.83 -14.83
N PRO A 513 -33.97 18.74 -15.08
CA PRO A 513 -35.09 18.96 -14.19
C PRO A 513 -35.89 17.69 -13.86
N GLU A 514 -36.00 16.76 -14.81
CA GLU A 514 -36.65 15.46 -14.64
C GLU A 514 -35.91 14.58 -13.62
N ILE A 515 -34.57 14.57 -13.70
CA ILE A 515 -33.70 13.81 -12.78
C ILE A 515 -33.74 14.45 -11.40
N GLU A 516 -33.68 15.78 -11.29
CA GLU A 516 -33.85 16.49 -10.02
C GLU A 516 -35.20 16.16 -9.36
N LYS A 517 -36.27 16.14 -10.16
CA LYS A 517 -37.61 15.77 -9.68
C LYS A 517 -37.69 14.30 -9.26
N ALA A 518 -36.94 13.40 -9.90
CA ALA A 518 -36.82 12.01 -9.48
C ALA A 518 -36.04 11.89 -8.16
N MET A 519 -34.90 12.59 -8.05
CA MET A 519 -34.09 12.70 -6.84
C MET A 519 -34.93 13.20 -5.65
N ASP A 520 -35.74 14.24 -5.83
CA ASP A 520 -36.62 14.78 -4.77
C ASP A 520 -37.73 13.80 -4.34
N GLN A 521 -38.04 12.80 -5.17
CA GLN A 521 -39.05 11.77 -4.87
C GLN A 521 -38.47 10.54 -4.16
N GLU A 522 -37.15 10.41 -4.10
CA GLU A 522 -36.48 9.33 -3.39
C GLU A 522 -36.71 9.44 -1.88
N SER A 523 -36.63 8.28 -1.23
CA SER A 523 -36.81 8.18 0.22
C SER A 523 -35.49 8.24 0.98
N TYR A 524 -34.35 7.89 0.38
CA TYR A 524 -33.02 8.04 0.99
C TYR A 524 -32.05 8.67 -0.03
N GLU A 525 -30.97 9.27 0.45
CA GLU A 525 -29.95 9.88 -0.41
C GLU A 525 -29.02 8.84 -1.01
N TRP A 526 -28.59 7.87 -0.20
CA TRP A 526 -27.72 6.77 -0.61
C TRP A 526 -27.76 5.63 0.40
N ILE A 527 -27.39 4.44 -0.07
CA ILE A 527 -27.20 3.25 0.74
C ILE A 527 -25.78 2.75 0.48
N ARG A 528 -25.02 2.54 1.54
CA ARG A 528 -23.68 1.94 1.50
C ARG A 528 -23.73 0.52 2.03
N MET A 529 -23.26 -0.41 1.22
CA MET A 529 -23.06 -1.80 1.62
C MET A 529 -21.66 -1.94 2.24
N ASP A 530 -21.52 -2.84 3.21
CA ASP A 530 -20.27 -3.13 3.93
C ASP A 530 -19.52 -1.90 4.47
N ALA A 531 -20.21 -1.10 5.28
CA ALA A 531 -19.65 0.15 5.84
C ALA A 531 -18.41 -0.06 6.74
N ASP A 532 -18.26 -1.23 7.35
CA ASP A 532 -17.13 -1.57 8.21
C ASP A 532 -15.93 -2.14 7.46
N PHE A 533 -16.12 -2.47 6.18
CA PHE A 533 -15.14 -3.10 5.30
C PHE A 533 -14.70 -4.49 5.81
N GLU A 534 -15.69 -5.37 5.97
CA GLU A 534 -15.53 -6.75 6.45
C GLU A 534 -15.47 -7.78 5.31
N TRP A 535 -15.60 -7.31 4.06
CA TRP A 535 -15.64 -8.17 2.88
C TRP A 535 -14.67 -7.68 1.80
N ALA A 536 -13.71 -8.53 1.44
CA ALA A 536 -12.99 -8.37 0.17
C ALA A 536 -13.86 -8.93 -0.96
N CYS A 537 -14.64 -8.07 -1.63
CA CYS A 537 -15.67 -8.50 -2.56
C CYS A 537 -15.89 -7.54 -3.74
N GLU A 538 -16.58 -8.03 -4.77
CA GLU A 538 -17.21 -7.14 -5.76
C GLU A 538 -18.70 -6.97 -5.41
N MET A 539 -19.18 -5.73 -5.40
CA MET A 539 -20.60 -5.43 -5.20
C MET A 539 -21.18 -4.68 -6.40
N LYS A 540 -22.31 -5.17 -6.90
CA LYS A 540 -23.14 -4.52 -7.91
C LYS A 540 -24.47 -4.16 -7.28
N THR A 541 -24.91 -2.92 -7.42
CA THR A 541 -26.19 -2.45 -6.86
C THR A 541 -27.10 -1.88 -7.94
N ASN A 542 -28.39 -1.76 -7.64
CA ASN A 542 -29.36 -1.02 -8.47
C ASN A 542 -29.55 0.45 -8.05
N LEU A 543 -28.60 1.03 -7.30
CA LEU A 543 -28.65 2.44 -6.91
C LEU A 543 -28.51 3.35 -8.14
N GLN A 544 -29.16 4.50 -8.07
CA GLN A 544 -29.13 5.49 -9.15
C GLN A 544 -27.83 6.30 -9.11
N SER A 545 -27.41 6.85 -10.25
CA SER A 545 -26.13 7.56 -10.39
C SER A 545 -25.97 8.73 -9.40
N TYR A 546 -27.03 9.49 -9.16
CA TYR A 546 -27.03 10.59 -8.20
C TYR A 546 -26.85 10.15 -6.74
N MET A 547 -27.13 8.88 -6.40
CA MET A 547 -26.89 8.35 -5.05
C MET A 547 -25.40 8.12 -4.82
N TYR A 548 -24.67 7.63 -5.82
CA TYR A 548 -23.20 7.52 -5.77
C TYR A 548 -22.53 8.89 -5.70
N VAL A 549 -23.02 9.88 -6.45
CA VAL A 549 -22.51 11.26 -6.33
C VAL A 549 -22.78 11.81 -4.93
N SER A 550 -23.97 11.59 -4.38
CA SER A 550 -24.31 12.02 -3.01
C SER A 550 -23.41 11.35 -1.96
N GLN A 551 -23.11 10.04 -2.11
CA GLN A 551 -22.17 9.33 -1.26
C GLN A 551 -20.76 9.90 -1.35
N LEU A 552 -20.25 10.18 -2.56
CA LEU A 552 -18.94 10.81 -2.78
C LEU A 552 -18.83 12.17 -2.09
N GLN A 553 -19.93 12.92 -2.00
CA GLN A 553 -19.95 14.27 -1.42
C GLN A 553 -20.18 14.26 0.10
N GLN A 554 -20.90 13.27 0.64
CA GLN A 554 -21.39 13.31 2.02
C GLN A 554 -20.75 12.26 2.95
N ASP A 555 -20.33 11.09 2.43
CA ASP A 555 -19.68 10.08 3.28
C ASP A 555 -18.23 10.51 3.58
N ARG A 556 -17.89 10.54 4.86
CA ARG A 556 -16.57 10.92 5.37
C ARG A 556 -15.52 9.81 5.18
N ASP A 557 -15.97 8.59 4.89
CA ASP A 557 -15.09 7.45 4.67
C ASP A 557 -14.53 7.42 3.25
N VAL A 558 -13.19 7.44 3.15
CA VAL A 558 -12.46 7.36 1.88
C VAL A 558 -12.79 6.10 1.08
N VAL A 559 -13.15 4.99 1.75
CA VAL A 559 -13.54 3.74 1.06
C VAL A 559 -14.84 3.94 0.29
N ALA A 560 -15.82 4.63 0.88
CA ALA A 560 -17.09 4.95 0.21
C ALA A 560 -16.88 5.90 -0.98
N GLN A 561 -16.00 6.90 -0.80
CA GLN A 561 -15.62 7.82 -1.86
C GLN A 561 -14.94 7.06 -3.00
N GLN A 562 -14.03 6.13 -2.69
CA GLN A 562 -13.36 5.29 -3.69
C GLN A 562 -14.36 4.40 -4.43
N ASP A 563 -15.33 3.78 -3.75
CA ASP A 563 -16.38 2.97 -4.39
C ASP A 563 -17.26 3.81 -5.33
N SER A 564 -17.62 5.02 -4.91
CA SER A 564 -18.33 5.98 -5.76
C SER A 564 -17.52 6.35 -7.00
N MET A 565 -16.22 6.59 -6.85
CA MET A 565 -15.32 6.85 -7.98
C MET A 565 -15.19 5.63 -8.91
N LEU A 566 -15.10 4.41 -8.38
CA LEU A 566 -15.06 3.19 -9.19
C LEU A 566 -16.35 2.96 -9.97
N TYR A 567 -17.51 3.37 -9.41
CA TYR A 567 -18.77 3.41 -10.15
C TYR A 567 -18.73 4.44 -11.27
N LEU A 568 -18.32 5.68 -10.97
CA LEU A 568 -18.22 6.76 -11.96
C LEU A 568 -17.25 6.40 -13.11
N LYS A 569 -16.18 5.63 -12.84
CA LYS A 569 -15.23 5.15 -13.85
C LYS A 569 -15.87 4.29 -14.94
N LYS A 570 -16.96 3.59 -14.61
CA LYS A 570 -17.71 2.75 -15.55
C LYS A 570 -18.79 3.53 -16.30
N SER A 571 -19.02 4.80 -15.97
CA SER A 571 -20.05 5.63 -16.59
C SER A 571 -19.67 5.96 -18.05
N PRO A 572 -20.65 6.00 -18.97
CA PRO A 572 -20.40 6.47 -20.32
C PRO A 572 -19.96 7.94 -20.33
N PRO A 573 -19.34 8.42 -21.42
CA PRO A 573 -19.01 9.84 -21.58
C PRO A 573 -20.23 10.73 -21.30
N HIS A 574 -20.13 11.63 -20.32
CA HIS A 574 -21.22 12.49 -19.89
C HIS A 574 -20.66 13.79 -19.29
N PRO A 575 -21.15 14.98 -19.69
CA PRO A 575 -20.56 16.26 -19.27
C PRO A 575 -20.77 16.52 -17.77
N LEU A 576 -21.94 16.18 -17.21
CA LEU A 576 -22.19 16.26 -15.76
C LEU A 576 -21.23 15.42 -14.91
N VAL A 577 -20.87 14.21 -15.35
CA VAL A 577 -19.87 13.39 -14.62
C VAL A 577 -18.52 14.10 -14.64
N SER A 578 -18.16 14.70 -15.78
CA SER A 578 -16.95 15.52 -15.88
C SER A 578 -16.96 16.71 -14.91
N THR A 579 -18.10 17.38 -14.71
CA THR A 579 -18.27 18.42 -13.70
C THR A 579 -18.00 17.91 -12.29
N PHE A 580 -18.59 16.77 -11.89
CA PHE A 580 -18.36 16.21 -10.55
C PHE A 580 -16.90 15.81 -10.33
N LEU A 581 -16.28 15.13 -11.30
CA LEU A 581 -14.87 14.76 -11.23
C LEU A 581 -13.96 15.99 -11.11
N THR A 582 -14.27 17.08 -11.83
CA THR A 582 -13.50 18.33 -11.75
C THR A 582 -13.61 18.98 -10.39
N ARG A 583 -14.82 19.02 -9.81
CA ARG A 583 -15.02 19.52 -8.44
C ARG A 583 -14.27 18.68 -7.41
N THR A 584 -14.33 17.35 -7.54
CA THR A 584 -13.59 16.42 -6.67
C THR A 584 -12.07 16.62 -6.80
N LEU A 585 -11.55 16.82 -8.00
CA LEU A 585 -10.14 17.08 -8.28
C LEU A 585 -9.63 18.38 -7.61
N VAL A 586 -10.40 19.47 -7.76
CA VAL A 586 -9.99 20.81 -7.32
C VAL A 586 -10.15 21.01 -5.81
N ASP A 587 -11.14 20.35 -5.20
CA ASP A 587 -11.40 20.47 -3.77
C ASP A 587 -10.33 19.77 -2.91
N ARG A 588 -9.50 20.59 -2.22
CA ARG A 588 -8.39 20.13 -1.38
C ARG A 588 -8.83 19.41 -0.10
N ARG A 589 -10.13 19.40 0.25
CA ARG A 589 -10.66 18.66 1.39
C ARG A 589 -10.76 17.16 1.12
N TYR A 590 -10.83 16.75 -0.15
CA TYR A 590 -10.74 15.33 -0.50
C TYR A 590 -9.34 14.78 -0.23
N PHE A 591 -9.29 13.49 0.14
CA PHE A 591 -8.05 12.74 0.19
C PHE A 591 -7.37 12.76 -1.19
N HIS A 592 -6.06 12.97 -1.26
CA HIS A 592 -5.33 13.13 -2.52
C HIS A 592 -5.50 11.91 -3.46
N GLY A 593 -5.67 10.70 -2.92
CA GLY A 593 -6.00 9.51 -3.70
C GLY A 593 -7.32 9.63 -4.48
N ILE A 594 -8.34 10.23 -3.88
CA ILE A 594 -9.64 10.48 -4.55
C ILE A 594 -9.50 11.57 -5.63
N ARG A 595 -8.71 12.62 -5.36
CA ARG A 595 -8.42 13.71 -6.31
C ARG A 595 -7.64 13.20 -7.53
N THR A 596 -6.64 12.36 -7.32
CA THR A 596 -5.84 11.73 -8.39
C THR A 596 -6.66 10.74 -9.21
N MET A 597 -7.55 9.96 -8.58
CA MET A 597 -8.55 9.16 -9.32
C MET A 597 -9.45 10.03 -10.19
N ALA A 598 -9.89 11.19 -9.70
CA ALA A 598 -10.72 12.10 -10.49
C ALA A 598 -9.97 12.63 -11.73
N ALA A 599 -8.71 13.03 -11.58
CA ALA A 599 -7.85 13.39 -12.71
C ALA A 599 -7.74 12.26 -13.73
N ASP A 600 -7.38 11.05 -13.29
CA ASP A 600 -7.21 9.87 -14.16
C ASP A 600 -8.50 9.45 -14.88
N MET A 601 -9.67 9.86 -14.40
CA MET A 601 -10.94 9.49 -14.99
C MET A 601 -11.49 10.53 -15.97
N LEU A 602 -11.06 11.79 -15.90
CA LEU A 602 -11.62 12.87 -16.72
C LEU A 602 -11.43 12.65 -18.23
N TYR A 603 -10.35 11.97 -18.66
CA TYR A 603 -10.11 11.71 -20.09
C TYR A 603 -11.20 10.84 -20.73
N HIS A 604 -11.88 9.97 -19.96
CA HIS A 604 -13.01 9.17 -20.46
C HIS A 604 -14.18 10.04 -20.92
N HIS A 605 -14.28 11.27 -20.42
CA HIS A 605 -15.31 12.24 -20.79
C HIS A 605 -14.79 13.28 -21.80
N ALA A 606 -13.59 13.08 -22.36
CA ALA A 606 -13.04 13.88 -23.45
C ALA A 606 -13.37 13.22 -24.80
N THR A 607 -14.64 13.26 -25.20
CA THR A 607 -15.09 12.75 -26.51
C THR A 607 -15.94 13.79 -27.23
N GLU A 608 -15.97 13.76 -28.56
CA GLU A 608 -16.74 14.70 -29.38
C GLU A 608 -18.25 14.66 -29.07
N LYS A 609 -18.78 13.49 -28.66
CA LYS A 609 -20.18 13.31 -28.26
C LYS A 609 -20.61 14.21 -27.11
N VAL A 610 -19.67 14.59 -26.25
CA VAL A 610 -19.88 15.46 -25.08
C VAL A 610 -19.04 16.72 -25.17
N ALA A 611 -18.80 17.20 -26.40
CA ALA A 611 -18.06 18.42 -26.69
C ALA A 611 -16.67 18.50 -26.04
N MET A 612 -15.99 17.35 -25.87
CA MET A 612 -14.67 17.28 -25.22
C MET A 612 -14.64 17.86 -23.79
N ALA A 613 -15.76 17.86 -23.05
CA ALA A 613 -15.85 18.43 -21.70
C ALA A 613 -14.70 18.01 -20.77
N GLY A 614 -14.34 16.72 -20.78
CA GLY A 614 -13.21 16.20 -20.00
C GLY A 614 -11.86 16.82 -20.35
N MET A 615 -11.61 17.13 -21.63
CA MET A 615 -10.39 17.83 -22.06
C MET A 615 -10.40 19.26 -21.55
N THR A 616 -11.49 19.99 -21.77
CA THR A 616 -11.64 21.38 -21.31
C THR A 616 -11.38 21.47 -19.81
N HIS A 617 -12.00 20.60 -19.03
CA HIS A 617 -11.81 20.58 -17.58
C HIS A 617 -10.40 20.18 -17.15
N LEU A 618 -9.76 19.18 -17.79
CA LEU A 618 -8.39 18.78 -17.45
C LEU A 618 -7.37 19.89 -17.71
N LEU A 619 -7.42 20.48 -18.92
CA LEU A 619 -6.50 21.55 -19.30
C LEU A 619 -6.70 22.75 -18.37
N LYS A 620 -7.96 23.09 -18.08
CA LYS A 620 -8.27 24.21 -17.20
C LYS A 620 -7.89 23.97 -15.75
N ALA A 621 -8.14 22.77 -15.23
CA ALA A 621 -7.70 22.39 -13.89
C ALA A 621 -6.19 22.50 -13.76
N PHE A 622 -5.43 22.07 -14.78
CA PHE A 622 -3.99 22.22 -14.78
C PHE A 622 -3.57 23.70 -14.79
N THR A 623 -4.12 24.52 -15.68
CA THR A 623 -3.74 25.94 -15.80
C THR A 623 -4.10 26.74 -14.55
N GLU A 624 -5.30 26.56 -13.99
CA GLU A 624 -5.76 27.30 -12.81
C GLU A 624 -4.99 26.90 -11.53
N LEU A 625 -4.55 25.64 -11.43
CA LEU A 625 -3.85 25.14 -10.25
C LEU A 625 -2.33 25.34 -10.30
N PHE A 626 -1.71 25.33 -11.48
CA PHE A 626 -0.25 25.22 -11.60
C PHE A 626 0.40 26.27 -12.51
N CYS A 627 -0.36 27.00 -13.33
CA CYS A 627 0.18 28.03 -14.21
C CYS A 627 -0.02 29.45 -13.64
N TYR A 628 0.65 30.43 -14.24
CA TYR A 628 0.37 31.84 -13.98
C TYR A 628 -1.04 32.21 -14.47
N PRO A 629 -1.73 33.18 -13.82
CA PRO A 629 -3.03 33.66 -14.27
C PRO A 629 -2.98 34.06 -15.75
N ASP A 630 -4.02 33.69 -16.50
CA ASP A 630 -4.19 33.98 -17.94
C ASP A 630 -3.05 33.48 -18.84
N SER A 631 -2.26 32.50 -18.38
CA SER A 631 -1.16 31.90 -19.13
C SER A 631 -1.14 30.37 -19.02
N ALA A 632 -0.54 29.71 -20.02
CA ALA A 632 -0.22 28.28 -19.98
C ALA A 632 1.20 28.00 -19.48
N THR A 633 1.92 29.03 -19.01
CA THR A 633 3.27 28.92 -18.45
C THR A 633 3.19 28.42 -17.00
N PRO A 634 3.88 27.30 -16.67
CA PRO A 634 3.94 26.81 -15.29
C PRO A 634 4.56 27.83 -14.34
N ARG A 635 4.07 27.84 -13.10
CA ARG A 635 4.77 28.47 -11.99
C ARG A 635 5.98 27.61 -11.60
N PRO A 636 6.99 28.18 -10.92
CA PRO A 636 8.06 27.38 -10.32
C PRO A 636 7.49 26.24 -9.46
N ASN A 637 8.13 25.07 -9.54
CA ASN A 637 7.73 23.90 -8.77
C ASN A 637 7.84 24.16 -7.27
N ASP A 638 6.88 23.61 -6.53
CA ASP A 638 6.87 23.56 -5.07
C ASP A 638 6.30 22.20 -4.64
N PHE A 639 7.18 21.29 -4.23
CA PHE A 639 6.79 19.94 -3.81
C PHE A 639 6.70 19.78 -2.30
N THR A 640 6.71 20.88 -1.53
CA THR A 640 6.54 20.85 -0.08
C THR A 640 5.17 20.27 0.33
N ASP A 641 4.10 20.60 -0.42
CA ASP A 641 2.82 19.92 -0.28
C ASP A 641 2.78 18.64 -1.15
N LYS A 642 3.25 17.53 -0.57
CA LYS A 642 3.22 16.19 -1.19
C LYS A 642 1.82 15.82 -1.73
N LYS A 643 0.73 16.26 -1.07
CA LYS A 643 -0.65 15.96 -1.51
C LYS A 643 -0.96 16.67 -2.82
N GLN A 644 -0.52 17.92 -2.96
CA GLN A 644 -0.73 18.70 -4.19
C GLN A 644 0.22 18.26 -5.30
N TYR A 645 1.47 17.89 -4.97
CA TYR A 645 2.42 17.29 -5.90
C TYR A 645 1.88 16.02 -6.57
N LEU A 646 1.25 15.12 -5.81
CA LEU A 646 0.65 13.90 -6.37
C LEU A 646 -0.47 14.22 -7.37
N VAL A 647 -1.26 15.26 -7.12
CA VAL A 647 -2.29 15.74 -8.06
C VAL A 647 -1.66 16.40 -9.29
N GLN A 648 -0.63 17.21 -9.11
CA GLN A 648 0.13 17.84 -10.20
C GLN A 648 0.73 16.78 -11.13
N SER A 649 1.26 15.71 -10.58
CA SER A 649 1.83 14.58 -11.32
C SER A 649 0.79 13.77 -12.09
N ALA A 650 -0.43 13.63 -11.56
CA ALA A 650 -1.49 12.84 -12.19
C ALA A 650 -2.10 13.50 -13.44
N LEU A 651 -2.15 14.83 -13.48
CA LEU A 651 -2.81 15.58 -14.54
C LEU A 651 -2.15 15.43 -15.92
N PRO A 652 -0.82 15.59 -16.09
CA PRO A 652 -0.17 15.36 -17.38
C PRO A 652 -0.43 13.96 -17.93
N MET A 653 -0.40 12.94 -17.07
CA MET A 653 -0.67 11.54 -17.45
C MET A 653 -2.12 11.35 -17.91
N ALA A 654 -3.09 12.02 -17.29
CA ALA A 654 -4.48 11.99 -17.73
C ALA A 654 -4.68 12.72 -19.07
N ILE A 655 -4.04 13.88 -19.25
CA ILE A 655 -4.09 14.67 -20.48
C ILE A 655 -3.50 13.86 -21.65
N ALA A 656 -2.41 13.13 -21.42
CA ALA A 656 -1.76 12.29 -22.43
C ALA A 656 -2.65 11.16 -22.96
N LYS A 657 -3.67 10.73 -22.20
CA LYS A 657 -4.62 9.66 -22.60
C LYS A 657 -5.75 10.14 -23.51
N ILE A 658 -5.93 11.46 -23.68
CA ILE A 658 -7.01 12.02 -24.50
C ILE A 658 -6.78 11.66 -25.98
N ARG A 659 -7.86 11.27 -26.67
CA ARG A 659 -7.85 10.92 -28.10
C ARG A 659 -9.01 11.61 -28.82
N ASP A 660 -8.75 12.19 -29.99
CA ASP A 660 -9.76 12.71 -30.91
C ASP A 660 -10.46 11.57 -31.68
N ALA A 661 -11.42 11.89 -32.56
CA ALA A 661 -12.11 10.90 -33.39
C ALA A 661 -11.16 10.08 -34.31
N ASN A 662 -9.96 10.60 -34.61
CA ASN A 662 -8.96 9.92 -35.42
C ASN A 662 -7.98 9.08 -34.57
N GLY A 663 -8.20 8.98 -33.25
CA GLY A 663 -7.31 8.28 -32.34
C GLY A 663 -5.98 9.00 -32.08
N ARG A 664 -5.90 10.32 -32.33
CA ARG A 664 -4.71 11.15 -32.10
C ARG A 664 -4.89 12.01 -30.86
N CYS A 665 -3.80 12.34 -30.17
CA CYS A 665 -3.85 13.30 -29.07
C CYS A 665 -4.19 14.71 -29.62
N PRO A 666 -5.22 15.42 -29.11
CA PRO A 666 -5.60 16.75 -29.60
C PRO A 666 -4.48 17.79 -29.48
N GLU A 667 -4.42 18.73 -30.42
CA GLU A 667 -3.39 19.78 -30.43
C GLU A 667 -3.31 20.60 -29.12
N PRO A 668 -4.42 21.06 -28.51
CA PRO A 668 -4.36 21.82 -27.26
C PRO A 668 -3.70 21.04 -26.11
N ALA A 669 -3.99 19.75 -26.02
CA ALA A 669 -3.40 18.85 -25.02
C ALA A 669 -1.89 18.69 -25.24
N ARG A 670 -1.48 18.38 -26.49
CA ARG A 670 -0.05 18.26 -26.84
C ARG A 670 0.72 19.54 -26.56
N ARG A 671 0.15 20.70 -26.92
CA ARG A 671 0.80 22.00 -26.73
C ARG A 671 0.96 22.33 -25.25
N LEU A 672 -0.04 22.04 -24.41
CA LEU A 672 0.08 22.23 -22.98
C LEU A 672 1.20 21.36 -22.39
N LEU A 673 1.23 20.06 -22.72
CA LEU A 673 2.27 19.13 -22.25
C LEU A 673 3.67 19.56 -22.69
N LEU A 674 3.83 19.96 -23.96
CA LEU A 674 5.11 20.45 -24.47
C LEU A 674 5.56 21.72 -23.75
N ASN A 675 4.64 22.66 -23.49
CA ASN A 675 4.95 23.85 -22.70
C ASN A 675 5.39 23.48 -21.28
N GLN A 676 4.78 22.47 -20.65
CA GLN A 676 5.20 22.03 -19.31
C GLN A 676 6.62 21.49 -19.32
N VAL A 677 7.01 20.70 -20.33
CA VAL A 677 8.39 20.22 -20.45
C VAL A 677 9.36 21.38 -20.72
N GLN A 678 9.01 22.29 -21.62
CA GLN A 678 9.90 23.39 -22.04
C GLN A 678 10.13 24.44 -20.95
N PHE A 679 9.11 24.73 -20.14
CA PHE A 679 9.13 25.81 -19.16
C PHE A 679 9.16 25.32 -17.71
N ASN A 680 9.36 24.02 -17.48
CA ASN A 680 9.54 23.47 -16.13
C ASN A 680 10.68 24.21 -15.41
N ASN A 681 10.41 24.66 -14.18
CA ASN A 681 11.35 25.44 -13.40
C ASN A 681 11.41 24.92 -11.96
N ASN A 682 12.55 24.33 -11.59
CA ASN A 682 12.79 23.76 -10.27
C ASN A 682 13.75 24.60 -9.40
N ALA A 683 14.10 25.83 -9.82
CA ALA A 683 15.19 26.59 -9.18
C ALA A 683 14.96 26.93 -7.70
N ASN A 684 13.71 27.03 -7.26
CA ASN A 684 13.33 27.38 -5.88
C ASN A 684 12.70 26.22 -5.10
N ASN A 685 12.65 25.03 -5.69
CA ASN A 685 12.05 23.86 -5.05
C ASN A 685 13.13 23.15 -4.22
N PRO A 686 12.88 22.84 -2.93
CA PRO A 686 13.85 22.09 -2.12
C PRO A 686 13.99 20.62 -2.54
N TYR A 687 13.07 20.12 -3.38
CA TYR A 687 13.04 18.73 -3.82
C TYR A 687 13.45 18.56 -5.28
N SER A 688 13.97 17.39 -5.62
CA SER A 688 14.25 16.98 -7.00
C SER A 688 12.95 16.84 -7.81
N ASP A 689 12.99 17.25 -9.07
CA ASP A 689 11.90 17.09 -10.03
C ASP A 689 12.12 15.95 -11.04
N HIS A 690 13.12 15.10 -10.83
CA HIS A 690 13.45 14.03 -11.78
C HIS A 690 12.24 13.13 -12.09
N PHE A 691 11.46 12.74 -11.07
CA PHE A 691 10.24 11.94 -11.26
C PHE A 691 9.13 12.71 -11.97
N TYR A 692 8.99 14.00 -11.67
CA TYR A 692 8.00 14.83 -12.33
C TYR A 692 8.33 15.01 -13.82
N VAL A 693 9.58 15.31 -14.13
CA VAL A 693 10.09 15.42 -15.50
C VAL A 693 9.94 14.09 -16.23
N ALA A 694 10.25 12.96 -15.59
CA ALA A 694 10.05 11.63 -16.18
C ALA A 694 8.57 11.39 -16.55
N LYS A 695 7.63 11.73 -15.67
CA LYS A 695 6.18 11.66 -15.96
C LYS A 695 5.77 12.61 -17.08
N LEU A 696 6.32 13.83 -17.14
CA LEU A 696 6.06 14.76 -18.24
C LEU A 696 6.58 14.23 -19.58
N LEU A 697 7.76 13.61 -19.60
CA LEU A 697 8.33 12.99 -20.80
C LEU A 697 7.51 11.77 -21.24
N GLU A 698 7.07 10.94 -20.31
CA GLU A 698 6.15 9.82 -20.57
C GLU A 698 4.83 10.33 -21.17
N ALA A 699 4.28 11.42 -20.62
CA ALA A 699 3.06 12.05 -21.12
C ALA A 699 3.20 12.62 -22.56
N VAL A 700 4.40 13.08 -22.94
CA VAL A 700 4.68 13.62 -24.29
C VAL A 700 4.97 12.53 -25.32
N CYS A 701 5.34 11.32 -24.89
CA CYS A 701 5.61 10.16 -25.72
C CYS A 701 4.51 9.07 -25.58
N PRO A 702 3.23 9.37 -25.93
CA PRO A 702 2.07 8.52 -25.63
C PRO A 702 1.95 7.23 -26.46
#